data_AF-A0A2E0UBB0-F1
#
_entry.id   AF-A0A2E0UBB0-F1
#
_cell.length_a   1.000
_cell.length_b   1.000
_cell.length_c   1.000
_cell.angle_alpha   90.00
_cell.angle_beta   90.00
_cell.angle_gamma   90.00
#
_symmetry.space_group_name_H-M   'P 1'
#
loop_
_entity.id
_entity.type
_entity.pdbx_description
1 polymer ?
#
loop_
_entity_poly.entity_id
_entity_poly.type
_entity_poly.pdbx_seq_one_letter_code
_entity_poly.pdbx_strand_id
1 'polypeptide(L)'
;MKERDLLSLVRKASPANWATGAIVALSTFYLLWIVNPNGVLFTSTLPTGGDLGAHVWGPAFIRDELIPRFRLTGWTPDWYAGFPAYHFYMIVPMLLIVALNVGLILPLAIPLAVLAIVALVLLFQHRPFAWIPTMGVLVVATILIVPIHYGIAIKLVTVAGLVFMPISAWLMGRLSGLPFPAPALMAAATLPFIFDRSFNIFGGNLMSTMAGEFAYALAVSFCLVYIGVLMRGMDTGKGRAWAALLLTLTGLCHLLVAFYALVVTLLVILFQPSKQRIQWIVTTGITSALLSAFWVLPFWWQRDHLNDMAWDKLPRFKSYLWDRSELAADFLTNSPPFQVVLVLAGIGFIFSVVFRRRLGIVLGASLVVLALAFIHLPEGRLYNGRILPAYYLGAYLLAAIGVAESFRTIGMLIEGVSGRVRKIGKVFPYLGSITSVFLLIILLGLPLRSLPGGTTTGNTYKWMGFETEELNLGRGWVNWNFSGYEGRIGDVNGGGWEEHRALVNTMEEVSKTYGCGRLMWEYNRDLVRYGTPMALMLMPHWTDGCIGSMEGLYFEASTTTPYHFLMQSELSMEPSRAQRGLPYRSFNLGEGVNHLQQFGVTYYAAFSERPVVEARRHPALTEIAVSGPWTIFLVENSPLVEPLTVEPAVWTDVEHSNWLDHSVEVFNDSSQSVTRLLGGLEEWQQIETDQVPEARKLKEIEVTEVVAGVDSVSFTVNEIGVPVVVKVSYFPNWEVEGAEGPWRATPNLMVVVPTEEQVILTYGRTGIDIFSIFLTLLGLVFLLKLRFQPSIEISDHKESQVDGLLKKWAKGDEEEASFEDIESPPE
;
A
#
# COMPACT_ATOMS: atom_id res chain seq x y z
N MET A 1 21.20 -5.41 -42.63
CA MET A 1 20.89 -4.09 -43.21
C MET A 1 21.34 -3.01 -42.22
N LYS A 2 22.01 -1.96 -42.71
CA LYS A 2 22.98 -1.06 -42.03
C LYS A 2 22.43 -0.24 -40.84
N GLU A 3 23.33 0.36 -40.04
CA GLU A 3 23.17 1.44 -39.03
C GLU A 3 22.17 2.58 -39.36
N ARG A 4 21.66 2.63 -40.59
CA ARG A 4 20.66 3.56 -41.07
C ARG A 4 19.31 3.47 -40.34
N ASP A 5 18.96 2.38 -39.64
CA ASP A 5 17.59 2.19 -39.16
C ASP A 5 17.21 2.85 -37.82
N LEU A 6 18.15 3.01 -36.88
CA LEU A 6 17.85 3.77 -35.66
C LEU A 6 17.74 5.27 -35.98
N LEU A 7 18.68 5.76 -36.81
CA LEU A 7 18.63 7.10 -37.40
C LEU A 7 17.41 7.27 -38.32
N SER A 8 16.94 6.24 -39.04
CA SER A 8 15.72 6.32 -39.86
C SER A 8 14.45 6.36 -39.02
N LEU A 9 14.35 5.57 -37.94
CA LEU A 9 13.23 5.59 -36.98
C LEU A 9 13.19 6.91 -36.22
N VAL A 10 14.35 7.42 -35.78
CA VAL A 10 14.52 8.73 -35.15
C VAL A 10 14.14 9.86 -36.12
N ARG A 11 14.52 9.75 -37.40
CA ARG A 11 14.15 10.71 -38.47
C ARG A 11 12.69 10.59 -38.93
N LYS A 12 12.04 9.44 -38.79
CA LYS A 12 10.63 9.19 -39.15
C LYS A 12 9.65 9.47 -38.00
N ALA A 13 10.12 9.60 -36.77
CA ALA A 13 9.28 9.94 -35.64
C ALA A 13 8.76 11.38 -35.78
N SER A 14 7.44 11.55 -35.71
CA SER A 14 6.82 12.88 -35.76
C SER A 14 7.37 13.77 -34.62
N PRO A 15 7.48 15.10 -34.81
CA PRO A 15 7.89 16.02 -33.75
C PRO A 15 7.06 15.86 -32.46
N ALA A 16 5.79 15.47 -32.58
CA ALA A 16 4.89 15.26 -31.44
C ALA A 16 5.33 14.07 -30.59
N ASN A 17 5.83 13.00 -31.21
CA ASN A 17 6.38 11.86 -30.48
C ASN A 17 7.68 12.24 -29.77
N TRP A 18 8.54 13.07 -30.37
CA TRP A 18 9.76 13.58 -29.73
C TRP A 18 9.45 14.43 -28.51
N ALA A 19 8.57 15.43 -28.65
CA ALA A 19 8.16 16.28 -27.53
C ALA A 19 7.50 15.46 -26.41
N THR A 20 6.64 14.52 -26.77
CA THR A 20 6.01 13.61 -25.80
C THR A 20 7.04 12.76 -25.07
N GLY A 21 7.97 12.13 -25.80
CA GLY A 21 9.02 11.31 -25.23
C GLY A 21 9.93 12.11 -24.29
N ALA A 22 10.29 13.33 -24.67
CA ALA A 22 11.08 14.23 -23.84
C ALA A 22 10.35 14.60 -22.54
N ILE A 23 9.07 14.98 -22.60
CA ILE A 23 8.27 15.32 -21.41
C ILE A 23 8.15 14.11 -20.47
N VAL A 24 7.77 12.94 -21.00
CA VAL A 24 7.61 11.72 -20.19
C VAL A 24 8.95 11.30 -19.55
N ALA A 25 10.03 11.31 -20.32
CA ALA A 25 11.36 10.99 -19.84
C ALA A 25 11.83 11.99 -18.76
N LEU A 26 11.61 13.29 -18.99
CA LEU A 26 11.97 14.34 -18.04
C LEU A 26 11.19 14.21 -16.73
N SER A 27 9.87 14.01 -16.79
CA SER A 27 9.03 13.81 -15.59
C SER A 27 9.43 12.55 -14.82
N THR A 28 9.69 11.44 -15.53
CA THR A 28 10.12 10.17 -14.91
C THR A 28 11.51 10.28 -14.28
N PHE A 29 12.46 10.85 -15.01
CA PHE A 29 13.83 11.06 -14.53
C PHE A 29 13.86 12.02 -13.35
N TYR A 30 13.05 13.08 -13.37
CA TYR A 30 12.94 14.00 -12.25
C TYR A 30 12.47 13.30 -10.98
N LEU A 31 11.47 12.41 -11.07
CA LEU A 31 11.06 11.58 -9.92
C LEU A 31 12.20 10.69 -9.43
N LEU A 32 12.89 9.99 -10.33
CA LEU A 32 14.05 9.16 -9.98
C LEU A 32 15.14 9.97 -9.27
N TRP A 33 15.39 11.20 -9.71
CA TRP A 33 16.31 12.13 -9.08
C TRP A 33 15.88 12.53 -7.66
N ILE A 34 14.58 12.78 -7.44
CA ILE A 34 14.05 13.14 -6.12
C ILE A 34 14.06 11.97 -5.15
N VAL A 35 13.75 10.75 -5.61
CA VAL A 35 13.71 9.55 -4.76
C VAL A 35 15.07 8.87 -4.57
N ASN A 36 16.15 9.47 -5.08
CA ASN A 36 17.51 8.99 -4.87
C ASN A 36 18.46 10.12 -4.38
N PRO A 37 18.12 10.86 -3.32
CA PRO A 37 19.01 11.87 -2.77
C PRO A 37 20.31 11.20 -2.30
N ASN A 38 21.47 11.74 -2.65
CA ASN A 38 22.78 11.23 -2.23
C ASN A 38 23.07 9.75 -2.60
N GLY A 39 22.29 9.13 -3.50
CA GLY A 39 22.47 7.73 -3.88
C GLY A 39 21.83 6.69 -2.94
N VAL A 40 21.02 7.12 -1.95
CA VAL A 40 20.44 6.23 -0.92
C VAL A 40 19.51 5.13 -1.46
N LEU A 41 18.98 5.27 -2.67
CA LEU A 41 18.11 4.24 -3.28
C LEU A 41 18.84 2.92 -3.49
N PHE A 42 20.15 2.98 -3.75
CA PHE A 42 20.98 1.83 -4.10
C PHE A 42 21.91 1.40 -2.96
N THR A 43 21.76 1.95 -1.75
CA THR A 43 22.49 1.47 -0.57
C THR A 43 21.85 0.19 -0.03
N SER A 44 22.67 -0.68 0.56
CA SER A 44 22.22 -1.97 1.12
C SER A 44 21.42 -1.85 2.43
N THR A 45 21.35 -0.66 3.03
CA THR A 45 20.67 -0.42 4.32
C THR A 45 19.19 -0.76 4.27
N LEU A 46 18.64 -1.20 5.40
CA LEU A 46 17.23 -1.55 5.53
C LEU A 46 16.39 -0.29 5.80
N PRO A 47 15.32 -0.05 5.02
CA PRO A 47 14.56 1.18 5.16
C PRO A 47 13.93 1.32 6.54
N THR A 48 13.88 2.54 7.05
CA THR A 48 13.25 2.93 8.31
C THR A 48 12.21 4.04 8.07
N GLY A 49 11.71 4.68 9.13
CA GLY A 49 10.80 5.83 9.07
C GLY A 49 9.33 5.46 8.97
N GLY A 50 8.48 6.10 9.79
CA GLY A 50 7.05 5.81 9.86
C GLY A 50 6.76 4.31 9.94
N ASP A 51 5.75 3.87 9.18
CA ASP A 51 5.37 2.47 9.04
C ASP A 51 6.31 1.73 8.07
N LEU A 52 7.00 2.46 7.19
CA LEU A 52 7.90 1.86 6.19
C LEU A 52 8.97 0.96 6.82
N GLY A 53 9.45 1.32 8.03
CA GLY A 53 10.41 0.51 8.78
C GLY A 53 9.91 -0.90 9.09
N ALA A 54 8.61 -1.09 9.35
CA ALA A 54 8.06 -2.42 9.66
C ALA A 54 7.99 -3.35 8.45
N HIS A 55 7.86 -2.76 7.26
CA HIS A 55 7.73 -3.54 6.03
C HIS A 55 9.01 -4.31 5.66
N VAL A 56 10.08 -4.16 6.44
CA VAL A 56 11.26 -5.04 6.40
C VAL A 56 10.93 -6.46 6.86
N TRP A 57 9.99 -6.66 7.79
CA TRP A 57 9.63 -7.99 8.30
C TRP A 57 8.87 -8.82 7.25
N GLY A 58 7.86 -8.21 6.63
CA GLY A 58 6.86 -8.93 5.84
C GLY A 58 7.38 -9.76 4.65
N PRO A 59 8.19 -9.19 3.73
CA PRO A 59 8.76 -9.95 2.62
C PRO A 59 9.72 -11.04 3.08
N ALA A 60 10.46 -10.85 4.17
CA ALA A 60 11.31 -11.89 4.76
C ALA A 60 10.46 -13.06 5.25
N PHE A 61 9.38 -12.78 6.01
CA PHE A 61 8.44 -13.79 6.46
C PHE A 61 7.79 -14.56 5.29
N ILE A 62 7.37 -13.88 4.21
CA ILE A 62 6.86 -14.56 3.01
C ILE A 62 7.91 -15.50 2.40
N ARG A 63 9.15 -15.02 2.27
CA ARG A 63 10.27 -15.75 1.66
C ARG A 63 10.61 -17.01 2.45
N ASP A 64 10.69 -16.89 3.77
CA ASP A 64 11.27 -17.90 4.64
C ASP A 64 10.23 -18.89 5.16
N GLU A 65 8.99 -18.45 5.40
CA GLU A 65 7.94 -19.29 6.01
C GLU A 65 6.80 -19.67 5.05
N LEU A 66 6.31 -18.73 4.23
CA LEU A 66 5.10 -18.97 3.44
C LEU A 66 5.38 -19.65 2.09
N ILE A 67 6.28 -19.09 1.28
CA ILE A 67 6.57 -19.62 -0.07
C ILE A 67 7.08 -21.07 -0.02
N PRO A 68 7.99 -21.48 0.89
CA PRO A 68 8.45 -22.86 0.98
C PRO A 68 7.32 -23.86 1.27
N ARG A 69 6.26 -23.41 1.95
CA ARG A 69 5.05 -24.19 2.26
C ARG A 69 3.95 -24.04 1.21
N PHE A 70 4.25 -23.44 0.05
CA PHE A 70 3.31 -23.12 -1.03
C PHE A 70 2.11 -22.29 -0.55
N ARG A 71 2.34 -21.36 0.39
CA ARG A 71 1.33 -20.46 0.95
C ARG A 71 1.61 -19.02 0.55
N LEU A 72 0.53 -18.23 0.54
CA LEU A 72 0.55 -16.78 0.32
C LEU A 72 0.05 -16.02 1.57
N THR A 73 -0.67 -16.71 2.44
CA THR A 73 -1.12 -16.24 3.75
C THR A 73 -0.83 -17.34 4.78
N GLY A 74 -0.67 -16.98 6.06
CA GLY A 74 -0.37 -17.94 7.12
C GLY A 74 -0.32 -17.32 8.51
N TRP A 75 -0.01 -18.12 9.52
CA TRP A 75 0.17 -17.63 10.89
C TRP A 75 1.60 -17.20 11.15
N THR A 76 1.77 -16.15 11.95
CA THR A 76 3.05 -15.80 12.56
C THR A 76 2.83 -15.54 14.06
N PRO A 77 3.75 -15.95 14.95
CA PRO A 77 3.74 -15.58 16.36
C PRO A 77 4.43 -14.23 16.63
N ASP A 78 5.03 -13.61 15.60
CA ASP A 78 6.00 -12.52 15.76
C ASP A 78 5.42 -11.26 16.39
N TRP A 79 4.16 -10.91 16.10
CA TRP A 79 3.48 -9.72 16.62
C TRP A 79 2.18 -10.05 17.34
N TYR A 80 1.83 -9.28 18.37
CA TYR A 80 0.52 -9.29 19.05
C TYR A 80 0.08 -10.68 19.56
N ALA A 81 1.01 -11.48 20.10
CA ALA A 81 0.75 -12.89 20.46
C ALA A 81 0.30 -13.80 19.28
N GLY A 82 0.47 -13.30 18.06
CA GLY A 82 0.23 -13.95 16.80
C GLY A 82 -0.90 -13.31 15.99
N PHE A 83 -0.82 -13.43 14.66
CA PHE A 83 -1.85 -12.92 13.75
C PHE A 83 -1.81 -13.60 12.37
N PRO A 84 -2.90 -13.56 11.59
CA PRO A 84 -2.97 -14.13 10.23
C PRO A 84 -2.27 -13.21 9.21
N ALA A 85 -0.96 -13.41 9.04
CA ALA A 85 -0.14 -12.67 8.09
C ALA A 85 -0.69 -12.73 6.65
N TYR A 86 -0.79 -11.55 6.02
CA TYR A 86 -1.27 -11.33 4.65
C TYR A 86 -2.73 -11.70 4.37
N HIS A 87 -3.48 -12.10 5.39
CA HIS A 87 -4.91 -12.34 5.25
C HIS A 87 -5.70 -11.05 5.02
N PHE A 88 -5.33 -9.99 5.77
CA PHE A 88 -5.97 -8.67 5.68
C PHE A 88 -5.09 -7.58 5.04
N TYR A 89 -3.86 -7.92 4.62
CA TYR A 89 -2.90 -6.99 4.02
C TYR A 89 -2.50 -7.39 2.61
N MET A 90 -2.14 -6.39 1.81
CA MET A 90 -1.84 -6.53 0.38
C MET A 90 -0.55 -7.33 0.16
N ILE A 91 -0.64 -8.37 -0.68
CA ILE A 91 0.46 -9.33 -0.84
C ILE A 91 1.36 -9.03 -2.04
N VAL A 92 0.82 -8.49 -3.14
CA VAL A 92 1.56 -8.33 -4.40
C VAL A 92 2.80 -7.43 -4.25
N PRO A 93 2.74 -6.26 -3.57
CA PRO A 93 3.93 -5.44 -3.37
C PRO A 93 5.05 -6.20 -2.65
N MET A 94 4.71 -7.03 -1.66
CA MET A 94 5.70 -7.81 -0.91
C MET A 94 6.27 -8.96 -1.74
N LEU A 95 5.46 -9.62 -2.56
CA LEU A 95 5.93 -10.63 -3.51
C LEU A 95 6.88 -10.03 -4.56
N LEU A 96 6.67 -8.78 -4.99
CA LEU A 96 7.62 -8.10 -5.88
C LEU A 96 8.97 -7.87 -5.19
N ILE A 97 8.97 -7.54 -3.89
CA ILE A 97 10.21 -7.42 -3.10
C ILE A 97 10.92 -8.77 -3.04
N VAL A 98 10.20 -9.85 -2.70
CA VAL A 98 10.79 -11.20 -2.65
C VAL A 98 11.33 -11.62 -4.02
N ALA A 99 10.59 -11.38 -5.09
CA ALA A 99 11.01 -11.70 -6.45
C ALA A 99 12.31 -10.99 -6.84
N LEU A 100 12.48 -9.71 -6.47
CA LEU A 100 13.73 -8.98 -6.69
C LEU A 100 14.85 -9.41 -5.73
N ASN A 101 14.52 -9.79 -4.50
CA ASN A 101 15.52 -10.19 -3.51
C ASN A 101 16.12 -11.56 -3.82
N VAL A 102 15.28 -12.55 -4.14
CA VAL A 102 15.70 -13.94 -4.35
C VAL A 102 16.11 -14.21 -5.79
N GLY A 103 15.52 -13.48 -6.75
CA GLY A 103 15.65 -13.79 -8.17
C GLY A 103 14.92 -15.08 -8.58
N LEU A 104 14.80 -15.33 -9.88
CA LEU A 104 14.23 -16.56 -10.43
C LEU A 104 15.25 -17.71 -10.38
N ILE A 105 15.21 -18.49 -9.28
CA ILE A 105 15.82 -19.82 -9.13
C ILE A 105 17.36 -19.83 -9.29
N LEU A 106 18.08 -19.77 -8.17
CA LEU A 106 19.54 -19.64 -8.09
C LEU A 106 20.37 -20.62 -8.98
N PRO A 107 20.02 -21.91 -9.18
CA PRO A 107 20.78 -22.78 -10.09
C PRO A 107 20.51 -22.52 -11.58
N LEU A 108 19.39 -21.87 -11.94
CA LEU A 108 19.05 -21.53 -13.34
C LEU A 108 19.37 -20.06 -13.68
N ALA A 109 19.66 -19.23 -12.69
CA ALA A 109 19.84 -17.79 -12.89
C ALA A 109 21.02 -17.45 -13.81
N ILE A 110 22.16 -18.13 -13.67
CA ILE A 110 23.33 -17.92 -14.54
C ILE A 110 23.03 -18.29 -16.00
N PRO A 111 22.56 -19.52 -16.32
CA PRO A 111 22.23 -19.86 -17.70
C PRO A 111 21.07 -19.03 -18.26
N LEU A 112 20.07 -18.64 -17.46
CA LEU A 112 19.00 -17.75 -17.89
C LEU A 112 19.46 -16.31 -18.14
N ALA A 113 20.37 -15.78 -17.32
CA ALA A 113 20.98 -14.47 -17.54
C ALA A 113 21.86 -14.46 -18.79
N VAL A 114 22.64 -15.52 -19.02
CA VAL A 114 23.41 -15.71 -20.26
C VAL A 114 22.47 -15.81 -21.46
N LEU A 115 21.39 -16.61 -21.37
CA LEU A 115 20.37 -16.71 -22.42
C LEU A 115 19.66 -15.37 -22.64
N ALA A 116 19.40 -14.58 -21.60
CA ALA A 116 18.79 -13.26 -21.72
C ALA A 116 19.75 -12.25 -22.35
N ILE A 117 21.05 -12.28 -22.03
CA ILE A 117 22.09 -11.48 -22.69
C ILE A 117 22.21 -11.90 -24.15
N VAL A 118 22.29 -13.20 -24.44
CA VAL A 118 22.32 -13.71 -25.83
C VAL A 118 21.04 -13.31 -26.56
N ALA A 119 19.87 -13.43 -25.94
CA ALA A 119 18.61 -12.99 -26.50
C ALA A 119 18.62 -11.48 -26.74
N LEU A 120 19.12 -10.65 -25.81
CA LEU A 120 19.27 -9.20 -25.98
C LEU A 120 20.21 -8.86 -27.13
N VAL A 121 21.35 -9.56 -27.25
CA VAL A 121 22.31 -9.41 -28.35
C VAL A 121 21.67 -9.81 -29.68
N LEU A 122 21.02 -10.97 -29.75
CA LEU A 122 20.31 -11.45 -30.95
C LEU A 122 19.15 -10.52 -31.33
N LEU A 123 18.41 -10.01 -30.35
CA LEU A 123 17.33 -9.04 -30.55
C LEU A 123 17.88 -7.71 -31.07
N PHE A 124 19.02 -7.26 -30.55
CA PHE A 124 19.71 -6.05 -30.99
C PHE A 124 20.33 -6.20 -32.38
N GLN A 125 20.77 -7.41 -32.74
CA GLN A 125 21.33 -7.76 -34.05
C GLN A 125 20.24 -7.94 -35.12
N HIS A 126 19.12 -8.61 -34.81
CA HIS A 126 18.08 -8.94 -35.79
C HIS A 126 16.91 -7.95 -35.84
N ARG A 127 16.68 -7.18 -34.77
CA ARG A 127 15.68 -6.09 -34.67
C ARG A 127 14.30 -6.40 -35.29
N PRO A 128 13.60 -7.45 -34.84
CA PRO A 128 12.24 -7.75 -35.31
C PRO A 128 11.26 -6.60 -35.01
N PHE A 129 10.08 -6.59 -35.64
CA PHE A 129 9.09 -5.50 -35.52
C PHE A 129 8.74 -5.07 -34.08
N ALA A 130 8.86 -5.98 -33.09
CA ALA A 130 8.60 -5.73 -31.68
C ALA A 130 9.87 -5.67 -30.79
N TRP A 131 11.05 -5.40 -31.36
CA TRP A 131 12.31 -5.53 -30.61
C TRP A 131 12.42 -4.58 -29.40
N ILE A 132 11.87 -3.37 -29.43
CA ILE A 132 11.90 -2.45 -28.26
C ILE A 132 11.07 -2.99 -27.07
N PRO A 133 9.79 -3.37 -27.24
CA PRO A 133 9.04 -3.97 -26.14
C PRO A 133 9.63 -5.33 -25.73
N THR A 134 10.13 -6.15 -26.66
CA THR A 134 10.80 -7.41 -26.32
C THR A 134 12.10 -7.17 -25.53
N MET A 135 12.85 -6.10 -25.83
CA MET A 135 14.02 -5.69 -25.06
C MET A 135 13.63 -5.26 -23.65
N GLY A 136 12.55 -4.49 -23.50
CA GLY A 136 12.01 -4.14 -22.18
C GLY A 136 11.62 -5.38 -21.36
N VAL A 137 10.93 -6.34 -21.98
CA VAL A 137 10.59 -7.62 -21.35
C VAL A 137 11.85 -8.40 -20.96
N LEU A 138 12.85 -8.48 -21.83
CA LEU A 138 14.11 -9.17 -21.53
C LEU A 138 14.90 -8.48 -20.42
N VAL A 139 14.96 -7.15 -20.37
CA VAL A 139 15.60 -6.41 -19.28
C VAL A 139 14.89 -6.67 -17.95
N VAL A 140 13.56 -6.61 -17.93
CA VAL A 140 12.77 -6.94 -16.73
C VAL A 140 13.01 -8.39 -16.33
N ALA A 141 13.02 -9.32 -17.28
CA ALA A 141 13.31 -10.73 -17.01
C ALA A 141 14.73 -10.89 -16.42
N THR A 142 15.74 -10.22 -16.97
CA THR A 142 17.11 -10.25 -16.43
C THR A 142 17.18 -9.68 -15.02
N ILE A 143 16.50 -8.57 -14.74
CA ILE A 143 16.43 -7.99 -13.38
C ILE A 143 15.77 -8.97 -12.42
N LEU A 144 14.72 -9.67 -12.85
CA LEU A 144 14.06 -10.69 -12.04
C LEU A 144 14.87 -11.99 -11.91
N ILE A 145 15.87 -12.22 -12.76
CA ILE A 145 16.76 -13.38 -12.67
C ILE A 145 17.87 -13.14 -11.64
N VAL A 146 18.45 -11.92 -11.62
CA VAL A 146 19.60 -11.60 -10.77
C VAL A 146 19.13 -11.18 -9.38
N PRO A 147 19.50 -11.89 -8.30
CA PRO A 147 19.17 -11.50 -6.94
C PRO A 147 19.73 -10.12 -6.59
N ILE A 148 18.93 -9.28 -5.94
CA ILE A 148 19.33 -7.96 -5.45
C ILE A 148 19.31 -7.95 -3.91
N HIS A 149 20.21 -7.18 -3.30
CA HIS A 149 20.26 -7.02 -1.84
C HIS A 149 18.89 -6.63 -1.27
N TYR A 150 18.52 -7.22 -0.13
CA TYR A 150 17.17 -7.10 0.44
C TYR A 150 16.71 -5.65 0.64
N GLY A 151 17.56 -4.82 1.26
CA GLY A 151 17.29 -3.38 1.43
C GLY A 151 17.09 -2.63 0.10
N ILE A 152 17.85 -2.97 -0.94
CA ILE A 152 17.69 -2.35 -2.27
C ILE A 152 16.37 -2.80 -2.90
N ALA A 153 16.03 -4.10 -2.81
CA ALA A 153 14.78 -4.64 -3.34
C ALA A 153 13.56 -3.94 -2.73
N ILE A 154 13.53 -3.76 -1.39
CA ILE A 154 12.45 -3.02 -0.72
C ILE A 154 12.36 -1.60 -1.28
N LYS A 155 13.47 -0.84 -1.26
CA LYS A 155 13.49 0.56 -1.69
C LYS A 155 13.03 0.74 -3.15
N LEU A 156 13.45 -0.15 -4.05
CA LEU A 156 13.04 -0.12 -5.46
C LEU A 156 11.53 -0.33 -5.62
N VAL A 157 10.95 -1.30 -4.91
CA VAL A 157 9.49 -1.53 -4.97
C VAL A 157 8.73 -0.37 -4.31
N THR A 158 9.23 0.16 -3.20
CA THR A 158 8.65 1.31 -2.50
C THR A 158 8.48 2.51 -3.46
N VAL A 159 9.48 2.82 -4.29
CA VAL A 159 9.41 3.97 -5.21
C VAL A 159 8.83 3.63 -6.58
N ALA A 160 8.68 2.36 -6.94
CA ALA A 160 8.25 1.93 -8.28
C ALA A 160 6.92 2.59 -8.67
N GLY A 161 5.94 2.59 -7.77
CA GLY A 161 4.64 3.21 -8.00
C GLY A 161 4.72 4.70 -8.35
N LEU A 162 5.63 5.44 -7.71
CA LEU A 162 5.86 6.86 -8.00
C LEU A 162 6.57 7.05 -9.34
N VAL A 163 7.69 6.35 -9.54
CA VAL A 163 8.53 6.49 -10.75
C VAL A 163 7.79 6.08 -12.02
N PHE A 164 6.94 5.06 -11.97
CA PHE A 164 6.14 4.63 -13.12
C PHE A 164 4.85 5.43 -13.33
N MET A 165 4.47 6.31 -12.39
CA MET A 165 3.21 7.05 -12.50
C MET A 165 3.14 7.98 -13.73
N PRO A 166 4.18 8.77 -14.09
CA PRO A 166 4.16 9.58 -15.31
C PRO A 166 3.96 8.74 -16.58
N ILE A 167 4.65 7.59 -16.66
CA ILE A 167 4.52 6.66 -17.79
C ILE A 167 3.09 6.09 -17.83
N SER A 168 2.54 5.75 -16.67
CA SER A 168 1.18 5.20 -16.55
C SER A 168 0.10 6.22 -16.93
N ALA A 169 0.24 7.48 -16.52
CA ALA A 169 -0.66 8.57 -16.92
C ALA A 169 -0.55 8.90 -18.41
N TRP A 170 0.67 8.86 -18.97
CA TRP A 170 0.87 8.98 -20.41
C TRP A 170 0.18 7.85 -21.18
N LEU A 171 0.34 6.60 -20.74
CA LEU A 171 -0.35 5.44 -21.31
C LEU A 171 -1.87 5.61 -21.21
N MET A 172 -2.38 6.09 -20.08
CA MET A 172 -3.80 6.38 -19.91
C MET A 172 -4.30 7.34 -20.99
N GLY A 173 -3.64 8.50 -21.16
CA GLY A 173 -4.02 9.49 -22.16
C GLY A 173 -3.87 9.00 -23.59
N ARG A 174 -2.77 8.31 -23.90
CA ARG A 174 -2.46 7.74 -25.22
C ARG A 174 -3.48 6.69 -25.63
N LEU A 175 -3.79 5.74 -24.74
CA LEU A 175 -4.73 4.65 -25.02
C LEU A 175 -6.17 5.15 -25.08
N SER A 176 -6.49 6.24 -24.36
CA SER A 176 -7.80 6.90 -24.43
C SER A 176 -8.00 7.76 -25.69
N GLY A 177 -7.02 7.81 -26.60
CA GLY A 177 -7.14 8.55 -27.86
C GLY A 177 -7.02 10.06 -27.74
N LEU A 178 -6.47 10.59 -26.64
CA LEU A 178 -6.28 12.04 -26.51
C LEU A 178 -5.22 12.55 -27.50
N PRO A 179 -5.46 13.71 -28.14
CA PRO A 179 -4.52 14.24 -29.11
C PRO A 179 -3.35 14.97 -28.41
N PHE A 180 -2.23 15.11 -29.11
CA PHE A 180 -1.08 15.90 -28.62
C PHE A 180 -1.51 17.35 -28.33
N PRO A 181 -1.09 17.98 -27.21
CA PRO A 181 -0.11 17.51 -26.23
C PRO A 181 -0.67 16.80 -24.99
N ALA A 182 -1.96 16.45 -24.95
CA ALA A 182 -2.62 15.99 -23.73
C ALA A 182 -1.98 14.74 -23.08
N PRO A 183 -1.65 13.64 -23.79
CA PRO A 183 -0.96 12.50 -23.18
C PRO A 183 0.38 12.85 -22.53
N ALA A 184 1.14 13.79 -23.10
CA ALA A 184 2.41 14.23 -22.54
C ALA A 184 2.20 15.05 -21.26
N LEU A 185 1.25 15.97 -21.28
CA LEU A 185 0.92 16.79 -20.12
C LEU A 185 0.28 16.00 -18.98
N MET A 186 -0.43 14.91 -19.28
CA MET A 186 -0.91 13.98 -18.25
C MET A 186 0.25 13.32 -17.48
N ALA A 187 1.36 12.99 -18.15
CA ALA A 187 2.56 12.49 -17.49
C ALA A 187 3.12 13.52 -16.50
N ALA A 188 3.21 14.78 -16.94
CA ALA A 188 3.72 15.86 -16.10
C ALA A 188 2.76 16.22 -14.95
N ALA A 189 1.46 16.07 -15.14
CA ALA A 189 0.44 16.34 -14.13
C ALA A 189 0.47 15.39 -12.95
N THR A 190 1.16 14.24 -13.04
CA THR A 190 1.38 13.39 -11.86
C THR A 190 2.39 14.01 -10.89
N LEU A 191 3.29 14.89 -11.36
CA LEU A 191 4.30 15.52 -10.50
C LEU A 191 3.68 16.37 -9.38
N PRO A 192 2.77 17.33 -9.64
CA PRO A 192 2.16 18.11 -8.57
C PRO A 192 1.29 17.27 -7.62
N PHE A 193 0.73 16.14 -8.08
CA PHE A 193 0.06 15.17 -7.22
C PHE A 193 1.06 14.43 -6.30
N ILE A 194 2.16 13.94 -6.86
CA ILE A 194 3.20 13.21 -6.10
C ILE A 194 3.85 14.11 -5.05
N PHE A 195 3.99 15.41 -5.34
CA PHE A 195 4.58 16.38 -4.43
C PHE A 195 3.55 17.21 -3.66
N ASP A 196 2.27 16.84 -3.69
CA ASP A 196 1.20 17.52 -2.96
C ASP A 196 1.48 17.47 -1.45
N ARG A 197 1.47 18.64 -0.81
CA ARG A 197 1.78 18.84 0.62
C ARG A 197 0.55 18.86 1.52
N SER A 198 -0.65 18.62 0.98
CA SER A 198 -1.90 18.69 1.73
C SER A 198 -2.26 17.41 2.49
N PHE A 199 -1.53 16.32 2.27
CA PHE A 199 -1.71 15.04 2.96
C PHE A 199 -0.41 14.23 2.97
N ASN A 200 -0.25 13.38 3.99
CA ASN A 200 0.97 12.60 4.21
C ASN A 200 0.74 11.12 4.52
N ILE A 201 -0.51 10.68 4.71
CA ILE A 201 -0.85 9.29 5.05
C ILE A 201 -2.06 8.74 4.26
N PHE A 202 -2.61 9.49 3.30
CA PHE A 202 -3.80 9.05 2.57
C PHE A 202 -3.48 8.10 1.41
N GLY A 203 -2.27 8.20 0.83
CA GLY A 203 -1.78 7.30 -0.22
C GLY A 203 -1.43 8.00 -1.54
N GLY A 204 -0.50 7.42 -2.30
CA GLY A 204 -0.20 7.80 -3.69
C GLY A 204 0.79 8.95 -3.89
N ASN A 205 0.96 9.87 -2.93
CA ASN A 205 2.00 10.91 -3.00
C ASN A 205 3.31 10.47 -2.33
N LEU A 206 4.37 11.28 -2.46
CA LEU A 206 5.71 10.96 -1.94
C LEU A 206 5.73 10.80 -0.42
N MET A 207 5.08 11.72 0.32
CA MET A 207 5.04 11.65 1.78
C MET A 207 4.27 10.41 2.26
N SER A 208 3.12 10.09 1.67
CA SER A 208 2.39 8.85 2.01
C SER A 208 3.20 7.60 1.68
N THR A 209 3.88 7.58 0.53
CA THR A 209 4.74 6.45 0.14
C THR A 209 5.86 6.23 1.17
N MET A 210 6.48 7.31 1.65
CA MET A 210 7.49 7.24 2.70
C MET A 210 6.90 6.98 4.10
N ALA A 211 5.63 7.30 4.33
CA ALA A 211 4.96 6.92 5.56
C ALA A 211 4.67 5.41 5.64
N GLY A 212 4.60 4.70 4.50
CA GLY A 212 4.29 3.26 4.41
C GLY A 212 3.32 2.89 3.28
N GLU A 213 2.66 3.88 2.67
CA GLU A 213 1.59 3.70 1.68
C GLU A 213 2.10 3.43 0.24
N PHE A 214 3.22 2.73 0.11
CA PHE A 214 3.83 2.47 -1.21
C PHE A 214 3.01 1.49 -2.07
N ALA A 215 2.30 0.57 -1.43
CA ALA A 215 1.33 -0.31 -2.06
C ALA A 215 0.24 0.48 -2.80
N TYR A 216 -0.24 1.57 -2.19
CA TYR A 216 -1.19 2.51 -2.81
C TYR A 216 -0.61 3.15 -4.07
N ALA A 217 0.62 3.69 -4.00
CA ALA A 217 1.27 4.32 -5.15
C ALA A 217 1.46 3.35 -6.32
N LEU A 218 1.80 2.09 -6.02
CA LEU A 218 1.92 1.03 -7.02
C LEU A 218 0.56 0.70 -7.66
N ALA A 219 -0.49 0.59 -6.84
CA ALA A 219 -1.85 0.36 -7.32
C ALA A 219 -2.35 1.50 -8.23
N VAL A 220 -2.02 2.76 -7.92
CA VAL A 220 -2.35 3.93 -8.76
C VAL A 220 -1.73 3.80 -10.15
N SER A 221 -0.46 3.41 -10.25
CA SER A 221 0.19 3.20 -11.54
C SER A 221 -0.52 2.13 -12.38
N PHE A 222 -0.88 0.98 -11.80
CA PHE A 222 -1.69 -0.03 -12.50
C PHE A 222 -3.07 0.49 -12.89
N CYS A 223 -3.73 1.25 -12.00
CA CYS A 223 -5.05 1.81 -12.23
C CYS A 223 -5.07 2.78 -13.42
N LEU A 224 -4.08 3.65 -13.56
CA LEU A 224 -3.98 4.57 -14.69
C LEU A 224 -3.87 3.82 -16.03
N VAL A 225 -3.04 2.77 -16.08
CA VAL A 225 -2.93 1.94 -17.28
C VAL A 225 -4.23 1.18 -17.54
N TYR A 226 -4.87 0.64 -16.50
CA TYR A 226 -6.18 -0.02 -16.58
C TYR A 226 -7.22 0.91 -17.22
N ILE A 227 -7.35 2.15 -16.73
CA ILE A 227 -8.28 3.14 -17.29
C ILE A 227 -7.98 3.38 -18.77
N GLY A 228 -6.72 3.50 -19.17
CA GLY A 228 -6.33 3.63 -20.57
C GLY A 228 -6.78 2.44 -21.43
N VAL A 229 -6.54 1.21 -20.95
CA VAL A 229 -6.95 -0.02 -21.64
C VAL A 229 -8.47 -0.15 -21.70
N LEU A 230 -9.18 0.22 -20.63
CA LEU A 230 -10.64 0.27 -20.55
C LEU A 230 -11.20 1.21 -21.63
N MET A 231 -10.73 2.45 -21.67
CA MET A 231 -11.19 3.45 -22.65
C MET A 231 -10.96 2.96 -24.09
N ARG A 232 -9.77 2.44 -24.40
CA ARG A 232 -9.49 1.82 -25.71
C ARG A 232 -10.39 0.62 -26.00
N GLY A 233 -10.65 -0.19 -24.99
CA GLY A 233 -11.51 -1.37 -25.07
C GLY A 233 -12.94 -1.03 -25.41
N MET A 234 -13.46 0.09 -24.91
CA MET A 234 -14.82 0.58 -25.20
C MET A 234 -15.01 1.10 -26.63
N ASP A 235 -13.90 1.43 -27.31
CA ASP A 235 -13.89 1.81 -28.72
C ASP A 235 -13.61 0.63 -29.65
N THR A 236 -12.67 -0.24 -29.27
CA THR A 236 -12.10 -1.24 -30.19
C THR A 236 -12.55 -2.67 -29.91
N GLY A 237 -13.16 -2.94 -28.75
CA GLY A 237 -13.48 -4.29 -28.28
C GLY A 237 -12.27 -5.15 -27.93
N LYS A 238 -11.05 -4.60 -27.96
CA LYS A 238 -9.78 -5.30 -27.71
C LYS A 238 -9.30 -5.11 -26.27
N GLY A 239 -8.36 -5.95 -25.84
CA GLY A 239 -7.59 -5.74 -24.61
C GLY A 239 -8.18 -6.30 -23.30
N ARG A 240 -9.24 -7.12 -23.37
CA ARG A 240 -9.92 -7.70 -22.19
C ARG A 240 -8.97 -8.40 -21.22
N ALA A 241 -8.06 -9.25 -21.72
CA ALA A 241 -7.10 -9.96 -20.87
C ALA A 241 -6.17 -9.02 -20.10
N TRP A 242 -5.64 -7.99 -20.77
CA TRP A 242 -4.81 -6.97 -20.11
C TRP A 242 -5.59 -6.13 -19.11
N ALA A 243 -6.83 -5.76 -19.44
CA ALA A 243 -7.70 -5.03 -18.53
C ALA A 243 -8.00 -5.85 -17.27
N ALA A 244 -8.30 -7.14 -17.41
CA ALA A 244 -8.55 -8.04 -16.28
C ALA A 244 -7.30 -8.16 -15.39
N LEU A 245 -6.12 -8.38 -15.99
CA LEU A 245 -4.87 -8.46 -15.26
C LEU A 245 -4.54 -7.15 -14.52
N LEU A 246 -4.67 -6.00 -15.18
CA LEU A 246 -4.38 -4.69 -14.57
C LEU A 246 -5.37 -4.37 -13.44
N LEU A 247 -6.66 -4.68 -13.59
CA LEU A 247 -7.65 -4.51 -12.53
C LEU A 247 -7.36 -5.42 -11.33
N THR A 248 -6.96 -6.66 -11.58
CA THR A 248 -6.51 -7.60 -10.54
C THR A 248 -5.28 -7.08 -9.81
N LEU A 249 -4.26 -6.59 -10.54
CA LEU A 249 -3.06 -6.01 -9.95
C LEU A 249 -3.35 -4.73 -9.17
N THR A 250 -4.27 -3.88 -9.64
CA THR A 250 -4.75 -2.73 -8.86
C THR A 250 -5.35 -3.19 -7.53
N GLY A 251 -6.25 -4.18 -7.53
CA GLY A 251 -6.90 -4.68 -6.33
C GLY A 251 -5.97 -5.37 -5.34
N LEU A 252 -5.10 -6.27 -5.83
CA LEU A 252 -4.15 -7.01 -5.01
C LEU A 252 -2.96 -6.17 -4.51
N CYS A 253 -2.73 -4.99 -5.10
CA CYS A 253 -1.83 -3.98 -4.56
C CYS A 253 -2.53 -3.07 -3.54
N HIS A 254 -3.76 -2.62 -3.81
CA HIS A 254 -4.52 -1.81 -2.86
C HIS A 254 -6.03 -1.74 -3.18
N LEU A 255 -6.87 -2.28 -2.30
CA LEU A 255 -8.32 -2.38 -2.51
C LEU A 255 -9.02 -1.03 -2.76
N LEU A 256 -8.63 0.04 -2.06
CA LEU A 256 -9.24 1.37 -2.22
C LEU A 256 -9.03 1.95 -3.63
N VAL A 257 -7.88 1.69 -4.26
CA VAL A 257 -7.62 2.14 -5.63
C VAL A 257 -8.46 1.31 -6.62
N ALA A 258 -8.72 0.04 -6.32
CA ALA A 258 -9.63 -0.78 -7.12
C ALA A 258 -11.07 -0.26 -7.06
N PHE A 259 -11.55 0.23 -5.91
CA PHE A 259 -12.86 0.89 -5.84
C PHE A 259 -12.94 2.10 -6.78
N TYR A 260 -11.89 2.93 -6.85
CA TYR A 260 -11.84 4.02 -7.83
C TYR A 260 -11.86 3.50 -9.28
N ALA A 261 -11.09 2.45 -9.59
CA ALA A 261 -11.11 1.81 -10.91
C ALA A 261 -12.52 1.29 -11.28
N LEU A 262 -13.26 0.72 -10.32
CA LEU A 262 -14.64 0.25 -10.50
C LEU A 262 -15.61 1.41 -10.69
N VAL A 263 -15.48 2.52 -9.96
CA VAL A 263 -16.28 3.75 -10.17
C VAL A 263 -16.08 4.28 -11.59
N VAL A 264 -14.83 4.39 -12.06
CA VAL A 264 -14.54 4.81 -13.44
C VAL A 264 -15.15 3.83 -14.45
N THR A 265 -15.05 2.52 -14.19
CA THR A 265 -15.64 1.48 -15.04
C THR A 265 -17.16 1.61 -15.15
N LEU A 266 -17.84 1.86 -14.04
CA LEU A 266 -19.28 2.10 -14.00
C LEU A 266 -19.67 3.34 -14.80
N LEU A 267 -18.99 4.48 -14.58
CA LEU A 267 -19.25 5.73 -15.29
C LEU A 267 -19.08 5.58 -16.81
N VAL A 268 -18.07 4.84 -17.24
CA VAL A 268 -17.84 4.53 -18.66
C VAL A 268 -19.03 3.79 -19.28
N ILE A 269 -19.62 2.83 -18.57
CA ILE A 269 -20.84 2.14 -19.03
C ILE A 269 -22.03 3.10 -19.07
N LEU A 270 -22.23 3.88 -18.02
CA LEU A 270 -23.39 4.77 -17.89
C LEU A 270 -23.44 5.83 -19.00
N PHE A 271 -22.29 6.36 -19.42
CA PHE A 271 -22.26 7.34 -20.51
C PHE A 271 -22.44 6.74 -21.90
N GLN A 272 -22.20 5.44 -22.08
CA GLN A 272 -22.15 4.80 -23.39
C GLN A 272 -22.70 3.37 -23.39
N PRO A 273 -23.93 3.12 -22.89
CA PRO A 273 -24.44 1.77 -22.71
C PRO A 273 -24.63 1.08 -24.05
N SER A 274 -24.07 -0.12 -24.18
CA SER A 274 -24.35 -1.03 -25.28
C SER A 274 -24.15 -2.46 -24.81
N LYS A 275 -24.87 -3.41 -25.41
CA LYS A 275 -24.76 -4.83 -25.07
C LYS A 275 -23.31 -5.32 -25.18
N GLN A 276 -22.59 -4.87 -26.21
CA GLN A 276 -21.21 -5.25 -26.50
C GLN A 276 -20.23 -4.70 -25.45
N ARG A 277 -20.38 -3.43 -25.05
CA ARG A 277 -19.54 -2.81 -24.01
C ARG A 277 -19.80 -3.44 -22.63
N ILE A 278 -21.06 -3.69 -22.30
CA ILE A 278 -21.44 -4.41 -21.07
C ILE A 278 -20.81 -5.81 -21.08
N GLN A 279 -20.92 -6.57 -22.17
CA GLN A 279 -20.29 -7.88 -22.30
C GLN A 279 -18.75 -7.80 -22.14
N TRP A 280 -18.10 -6.80 -22.72
CA TRP A 280 -16.67 -6.59 -22.57
C TRP A 280 -16.29 -6.39 -21.10
N ILE A 281 -17.03 -5.55 -20.38
CA ILE A 281 -16.74 -5.24 -18.98
C ILE A 281 -17.08 -6.41 -18.06
N VAL A 282 -18.22 -7.06 -18.25
CA VAL A 282 -18.62 -8.22 -17.45
C VAL A 282 -17.60 -9.36 -17.59
N THR A 283 -17.18 -9.69 -18.82
CA THR A 283 -16.17 -10.75 -19.02
C THR A 283 -14.81 -10.38 -18.44
N THR A 284 -14.41 -9.11 -18.51
CA THR A 284 -13.18 -8.58 -17.90
C THR A 284 -13.26 -8.62 -16.37
N GLY A 285 -14.36 -8.13 -15.80
CA GLY A 285 -14.61 -8.05 -14.36
C GLY A 285 -14.73 -9.42 -13.70
N ILE A 286 -15.46 -10.37 -14.30
CA ILE A 286 -15.53 -11.76 -13.82
C ILE A 286 -14.14 -12.39 -13.81
N THR A 287 -13.37 -12.22 -14.90
CA THR A 287 -12.01 -12.76 -14.95
C THR A 287 -11.13 -12.13 -13.87
N SER A 288 -11.21 -10.82 -13.67
CA SER A 288 -10.45 -10.12 -12.65
C SER A 288 -10.82 -10.57 -11.23
N ALA A 289 -12.11 -10.72 -10.94
CA ALA A 289 -12.62 -11.20 -9.65
C ALA A 289 -12.16 -12.62 -9.34
N LEU A 290 -12.19 -13.52 -10.33
CA LEU A 290 -11.67 -14.88 -10.19
C LEU A 290 -10.16 -14.88 -9.92
N LEU A 291 -9.38 -14.10 -10.67
CA LEU A 291 -7.93 -14.00 -10.48
C LEU A 291 -7.54 -13.47 -9.10
N SER A 292 -8.35 -12.61 -8.48
CA SER A 292 -8.13 -12.11 -7.12
C SER A 292 -8.80 -12.94 -6.03
N ALA A 293 -9.54 -14.00 -6.39
CA ALA A 293 -10.41 -14.73 -5.46
C ALA A 293 -9.66 -15.30 -4.26
N PHE A 294 -8.45 -15.86 -4.48
CA PHE A 294 -7.59 -16.44 -3.43
C PHE A 294 -7.30 -15.50 -2.26
N TRP A 295 -7.39 -14.19 -2.47
CA TRP A 295 -7.15 -13.18 -1.43
C TRP A 295 -8.44 -12.48 -1.02
N VAL A 296 -9.25 -12.03 -1.98
CA VAL A 296 -10.47 -11.24 -1.71
C VAL A 296 -11.54 -12.06 -0.97
N LEU A 297 -11.69 -13.36 -1.29
CA LEU A 297 -12.73 -14.18 -0.66
C LEU A 297 -12.40 -14.52 0.79
N PRO A 298 -11.19 -15.05 1.14
CA PRO A 298 -10.84 -15.27 2.54
C PRO A 298 -10.86 -13.97 3.37
N PHE A 299 -10.37 -12.86 2.80
CA PHE A 299 -10.47 -11.53 3.41
C PHE A 299 -11.91 -11.19 3.77
N TRP A 300 -12.84 -11.28 2.80
CA TRP A 300 -14.23 -10.88 3.01
C TRP A 300 -14.97 -11.82 3.94
N TRP A 301 -14.67 -13.13 3.87
CA TRP A 301 -15.30 -14.17 4.67
C TRP A 301 -14.97 -14.04 6.15
N GLN A 302 -13.72 -13.68 6.47
CA GLN A 302 -13.23 -13.60 7.84
C GLN A 302 -13.13 -12.17 8.38
N ARG A 303 -13.79 -11.20 7.72
CA ARG A 303 -13.73 -9.77 8.05
C ARG A 303 -14.16 -9.41 9.49
N ASP A 304 -14.87 -10.30 10.19
CA ASP A 304 -15.25 -10.08 11.59
C ASP A 304 -14.05 -10.21 12.55
N HIS A 305 -12.92 -10.72 12.05
CA HIS A 305 -11.63 -10.80 12.74
C HIS A 305 -10.65 -9.70 12.29
N LEU A 306 -11.15 -8.67 11.61
CA LEU A 306 -10.40 -7.47 11.29
C LEU A 306 -10.55 -6.47 12.45
N ASN A 307 -9.44 -5.93 12.94
CA ASN A 307 -9.48 -4.86 13.94
C ASN A 307 -9.81 -3.52 13.26
N ASP A 308 -10.60 -2.69 13.94
CA ASP A 308 -10.93 -1.33 13.50
C ASP A 308 -10.16 -0.32 14.35
N MET A 309 -9.34 0.50 13.71
CA MET A 309 -8.60 1.57 14.38
C MET A 309 -9.51 2.73 14.87
N ALA A 310 -10.81 2.67 14.54
CA ALA A 310 -11.82 3.66 14.89
C ALA A 310 -11.47 5.06 14.36
N TRP A 311 -11.06 5.15 13.10
CA TRP A 311 -10.72 6.43 12.47
C TRP A 311 -11.93 7.36 12.36
N ASP A 312 -11.84 8.55 12.97
CA ASP A 312 -12.93 9.52 12.87
C ASP A 312 -13.07 10.05 11.43
N LYS A 313 -14.31 10.20 11.01
CA LYS A 313 -14.64 10.84 9.73
C LYS A 313 -14.12 12.28 9.69
N LEU A 314 -13.45 12.67 8.61
CA LEU A 314 -13.05 14.06 8.37
C LEU A 314 -14.29 14.93 8.05
N PRO A 315 -14.68 15.89 8.91
CA PRO A 315 -15.93 16.64 8.73
C PRO A 315 -15.72 17.96 7.97
N ARG A 316 -14.47 18.42 7.82
CA ARG A 316 -14.12 19.71 7.21
C ARG A 316 -14.18 19.66 5.68
N PHE A 317 -15.37 19.41 5.13
CA PHE A 317 -15.54 19.08 3.70
C PHE A 317 -15.02 20.17 2.76
N LYS A 318 -15.33 21.44 3.04
CA LYS A 318 -14.87 22.57 2.24
C LYS A 318 -13.35 22.66 2.18
N SER A 319 -12.68 22.42 3.32
CA SER A 319 -11.21 22.46 3.40
C SER A 319 -10.59 21.40 2.48
N TYR A 320 -11.01 20.14 2.62
CA TYR A 320 -10.43 19.06 1.84
C TYR A 320 -10.83 19.07 0.36
N LEU A 321 -12.00 19.60 0.00
CA LEU A 321 -12.47 19.60 -1.40
C LEU A 321 -12.09 20.86 -2.18
N TRP A 322 -11.70 21.96 -1.52
CA TRP A 322 -11.52 23.26 -2.17
C TRP A 322 -10.32 24.08 -1.66
N ASP A 323 -10.38 24.66 -0.46
CA ASP A 323 -9.43 25.72 -0.05
C ASP A 323 -8.17 25.24 0.69
N ARG A 324 -8.22 24.04 1.29
CA ARG A 324 -7.15 23.44 2.09
C ARG A 324 -6.66 24.38 3.22
N SER A 325 -7.57 25.14 3.83
CA SER A 325 -7.24 26.08 4.92
C SER A 325 -7.01 25.40 6.27
N GLU A 326 -7.65 24.24 6.47
CA GLU A 326 -7.63 23.50 7.74
C GLU A 326 -7.42 22.00 7.46
N LEU A 327 -6.18 21.53 7.61
CA LEU A 327 -5.76 20.17 7.30
C LEU A 327 -5.49 19.35 8.56
N ALA A 328 -5.22 18.05 8.39
CA ALA A 328 -5.08 17.10 9.48
C ALA A 328 -3.85 17.32 10.38
N ALA A 329 -2.83 18.06 9.89
CA ALA A 329 -1.62 18.37 10.64
C ALA A 329 -1.07 19.73 10.24
N ASP A 330 -0.44 20.43 11.18
CA ASP A 330 -0.01 21.83 11.04
C ASP A 330 1.07 22.05 9.97
N PHE A 331 1.86 21.02 9.66
CA PHE A 331 2.89 21.09 8.61
C PHE A 331 2.34 20.87 7.19
N LEU A 332 1.08 20.44 7.06
CA LEU A 332 0.42 20.25 5.77
C LEU A 332 -0.06 21.61 5.25
N THR A 333 0.07 21.82 3.94
CA THR A 333 -0.25 23.11 3.33
C THR A 333 -0.95 22.97 1.98
N ASN A 334 -1.64 24.04 1.56
CA ASN A 334 -2.23 24.16 0.22
C ASN A 334 -1.15 24.40 -0.85
N SER A 335 -0.29 23.41 -1.08
CA SER A 335 0.82 23.50 -2.03
C SER A 335 0.97 22.19 -2.80
N PRO A 336 0.80 22.19 -4.14
CA PRO A 336 0.41 23.33 -4.97
C PRO A 336 -1.01 23.87 -4.68
N PRO A 337 -1.32 25.16 -4.98
CA PRO A 337 -2.64 25.75 -4.73
C PRO A 337 -3.76 25.02 -5.47
N PHE A 338 -4.62 24.32 -4.73
CA PHE A 338 -5.60 23.42 -5.31
C PHE A 338 -6.72 24.14 -6.08
N GLN A 339 -7.04 25.38 -5.71
CA GLN A 339 -8.04 26.20 -6.40
C GLN A 339 -7.64 26.44 -7.86
N VAL A 340 -6.35 26.67 -8.14
CA VAL A 340 -5.83 26.83 -9.51
C VAL A 340 -6.02 25.54 -10.30
N VAL A 341 -5.76 24.39 -9.65
CA VAL A 341 -5.97 23.06 -10.25
C VAL A 341 -7.45 22.85 -10.59
N LEU A 342 -8.36 23.18 -9.68
CA LEU A 342 -9.81 23.05 -9.91
C LEU A 342 -10.31 23.96 -11.03
N VAL A 343 -9.81 25.20 -11.15
CA VAL A 343 -10.14 26.08 -12.28
C VAL A 343 -9.69 25.46 -13.60
N LEU A 344 -8.44 24.99 -13.68
CA LEU A 344 -7.92 24.32 -14.88
C LEU A 344 -8.66 23.01 -15.18
N ALA A 345 -9.05 22.26 -14.14
CA ALA A 345 -9.87 21.05 -14.27
C ALA A 345 -11.28 21.37 -14.79
N GLY A 346 -11.90 22.45 -14.33
CA GLY A 346 -13.17 22.94 -14.86
C GLY A 346 -13.07 23.30 -16.35
N ILE A 347 -12.01 24.01 -16.75
CA ILE A 347 -11.70 24.28 -18.17
C ILE A 347 -11.50 22.97 -18.94
N GLY A 348 -10.77 22.01 -18.37
CA GLY A 348 -10.57 20.68 -18.94
C GLY A 348 -11.86 19.91 -19.15
N PHE A 349 -12.79 19.97 -18.19
CA PHE A 349 -14.11 19.37 -18.31
C PHE A 349 -14.93 20.02 -19.44
N ILE A 350 -14.97 21.36 -19.49
CA ILE A 350 -15.67 22.10 -20.54
C ILE A 350 -15.12 21.72 -21.92
N PHE A 351 -13.80 21.75 -22.12
CA PHE A 351 -13.20 21.30 -23.36
C PHE A 351 -13.47 19.83 -23.67
N SER A 352 -13.57 18.99 -22.64
CA SER A 352 -13.90 17.59 -22.82
C SER A 352 -15.33 17.39 -23.30
N VAL A 353 -16.28 18.22 -22.86
CA VAL A 353 -17.64 18.23 -23.39
C VAL A 353 -17.66 18.76 -24.83
N VAL A 354 -17.03 19.91 -25.08
CA VAL A 354 -16.99 20.58 -26.40
C VAL A 354 -16.33 19.70 -27.47
N PHE A 355 -15.15 19.16 -27.18
CA PHE A 355 -14.38 18.31 -28.10
C PHE A 355 -14.67 16.81 -27.91
N ARG A 356 -15.72 16.47 -27.13
CA ARG A 356 -16.14 15.09 -26.84
C ARG A 356 -15.01 14.17 -26.39
N ARG A 357 -14.10 14.68 -25.55
CA ARG A 357 -13.04 13.90 -24.90
C ARG A 357 -13.65 13.03 -23.81
N ARG A 358 -13.95 11.78 -24.16
CA ARG A 358 -14.62 10.82 -23.26
C ARG A 358 -13.90 10.67 -21.92
N LEU A 359 -12.57 10.57 -21.94
CA LEU A 359 -11.77 10.44 -20.72
C LEU A 359 -11.98 11.64 -19.78
N GLY A 360 -11.98 12.87 -20.30
CA GLY A 360 -12.18 14.05 -19.45
C GLY A 360 -13.61 14.19 -18.91
N ILE A 361 -14.62 13.74 -19.67
CA ILE A 361 -16.01 13.65 -19.17
C ILE A 361 -16.10 12.66 -18.00
N VAL A 362 -15.51 11.47 -18.17
CA VAL A 362 -15.49 10.42 -17.14
C VAL A 362 -14.71 10.88 -15.90
N LEU A 363 -13.55 11.52 -16.07
CA LEU A 363 -12.78 12.08 -14.96
C LEU A 363 -13.59 13.15 -14.21
N GLY A 364 -14.21 14.10 -14.92
CA GLY A 364 -15.04 15.13 -14.29
C GLY A 364 -16.22 14.54 -13.51
N ALA A 365 -16.91 13.55 -14.09
CA ALA A 365 -17.99 12.85 -13.39
C ALA A 365 -17.49 12.08 -12.16
N SER A 366 -16.31 11.46 -12.25
CA SER A 366 -15.71 10.77 -11.11
C SER A 366 -15.37 11.72 -9.95
N LEU A 367 -14.96 12.97 -10.23
CA LEU A 367 -14.72 13.96 -9.17
C LEU A 367 -15.98 14.28 -8.39
N VAL A 368 -17.13 14.36 -9.05
CA VAL A 368 -18.42 14.56 -8.38
C VAL A 368 -18.77 13.36 -7.51
N VAL A 369 -18.63 12.14 -8.03
CA VAL A 369 -18.89 10.91 -7.26
C VAL A 369 -17.98 10.81 -6.04
N LEU A 370 -16.68 11.09 -6.20
CA LEU A 370 -15.71 11.04 -5.11
C LEU A 370 -15.97 12.14 -4.07
N ALA A 371 -16.34 13.35 -4.48
CA ALA A 371 -16.72 14.42 -3.55
C ALA A 371 -17.97 14.04 -2.74
N LEU A 372 -19.00 13.49 -3.40
CA LEU A 372 -20.20 13.00 -2.72
C LEU A 372 -19.88 11.84 -1.77
N ALA A 373 -19.04 10.89 -2.20
CA ALA A 373 -18.60 9.80 -1.35
C ALA A 373 -17.87 10.32 -0.12
N PHE A 374 -16.95 11.28 -0.27
CA PHE A 374 -16.23 11.88 0.86
C PHE A 374 -17.15 12.55 1.89
N ILE A 375 -18.21 13.22 1.42
CA ILE A 375 -19.20 13.91 2.27
C ILE A 375 -20.15 12.91 2.95
N HIS A 376 -20.65 11.93 2.20
CA HIS A 376 -21.76 11.08 2.64
C HIS A 376 -21.36 9.72 3.18
N LEU A 377 -20.10 9.30 3.03
CA LEU A 377 -19.62 8.05 3.63
C LEU A 377 -19.84 8.11 5.15
N PRO A 378 -20.56 7.14 5.74
CA PRO A 378 -20.73 7.10 7.18
C PRO A 378 -19.39 6.78 7.86
N GLU A 379 -19.31 7.07 9.14
CA GLU A 379 -18.21 6.63 9.97
C GLU A 379 -18.21 5.09 10.10
N GLY A 380 -17.02 4.52 10.11
CA GLY A 380 -16.79 3.07 10.13
C GLY A 380 -15.41 2.74 9.55
N ARG A 381 -15.17 1.46 9.30
CA ARG A 381 -13.86 0.92 8.86
C ARG A 381 -13.24 1.64 7.66
N LEU A 382 -14.05 2.18 6.74
CA LEU A 382 -13.54 2.95 5.61
C LEU A 382 -13.36 4.42 6.01
N TYR A 383 -12.14 4.81 6.32
CA TYR A 383 -11.77 6.20 6.58
C TYR A 383 -11.97 7.08 5.32
N ASN A 384 -12.85 8.08 5.40
CA ASN A 384 -13.20 8.93 4.24
C ASN A 384 -12.00 9.69 3.65
N GLY A 385 -10.97 10.00 4.44
CA GLY A 385 -9.73 10.63 3.95
C GLY A 385 -9.04 9.83 2.85
N ARG A 386 -9.24 8.51 2.78
CA ARG A 386 -8.69 7.64 1.72
C ARG A 386 -9.31 7.85 0.33
N ILE A 387 -10.41 8.59 0.23
CA ILE A 387 -11.05 8.98 -1.04
C ILE A 387 -10.31 10.13 -1.72
N LEU A 388 -9.68 11.02 -0.92
CA LEU A 388 -9.10 12.27 -1.38
C LEU A 388 -7.96 12.12 -2.40
N PRO A 389 -7.04 11.12 -2.31
CA PRO A 389 -5.99 10.98 -3.31
C PRO A 389 -6.52 10.76 -4.73
N ALA A 390 -7.57 9.94 -4.89
CA ALA A 390 -8.20 9.73 -6.19
C ALA A 390 -8.86 11.02 -6.72
N TYR A 391 -9.49 11.79 -5.83
CA TYR A 391 -10.08 13.09 -6.17
C TYR A 391 -9.01 14.10 -6.62
N TYR A 392 -7.91 14.23 -5.88
CA TYR A 392 -6.82 15.11 -6.23
C TYR A 392 -6.14 14.70 -7.53
N LEU A 393 -5.79 13.42 -7.69
CA LEU A 393 -5.19 12.92 -8.92
C LEU A 393 -6.10 13.13 -10.13
N GLY A 394 -7.39 12.85 -10.00
CA GLY A 394 -8.38 13.11 -11.05
C GLY A 394 -8.44 14.58 -11.46
N ALA A 395 -8.38 15.51 -10.49
CA ALA A 395 -8.36 16.94 -10.74
C ALA A 395 -7.09 17.38 -11.46
N TYR A 396 -5.91 16.89 -11.05
CA TYR A 396 -4.65 17.17 -11.74
C TYR A 396 -4.65 16.66 -13.19
N LEU A 397 -5.15 15.44 -13.42
CA LEU A 397 -5.23 14.86 -14.77
C LEU A 397 -6.23 15.60 -15.66
N LEU A 398 -7.36 16.06 -15.10
CA LEU A 398 -8.35 16.85 -15.83
C LEU A 398 -7.83 18.28 -16.12
N ALA A 399 -7.08 18.87 -15.19
CA ALA A 399 -6.35 20.12 -15.43
C ALA A 399 -5.34 19.99 -16.57
N ALA A 400 -4.66 18.85 -16.70
CA ALA A 400 -3.76 18.57 -17.82
C ALA A 400 -4.49 18.60 -19.17
N ILE A 401 -5.72 18.06 -19.24
CA ILE A 401 -6.57 18.16 -20.43
C ILE A 401 -6.93 19.62 -20.70
N GLY A 402 -7.27 20.40 -19.67
CA GLY A 402 -7.56 21.83 -19.79
C GLY A 402 -6.41 22.63 -20.40
N VAL A 403 -5.19 22.43 -19.89
CA VAL A 403 -3.98 23.09 -20.42
C VAL A 403 -3.69 22.63 -21.85
N ALA A 404 -3.81 21.32 -22.12
CA ALA A 404 -3.52 20.77 -23.43
C ALA A 404 -4.47 21.30 -24.52
N GLU A 405 -5.77 21.30 -24.26
CA GLU A 405 -6.77 21.79 -25.20
C GLU A 405 -6.72 23.32 -25.33
N SER A 406 -6.34 24.05 -24.27
CA SER A 406 -6.04 25.48 -24.37
C SER A 406 -4.90 25.74 -25.36
N PHE A 407 -3.78 25.01 -25.25
CA PHE A 407 -2.67 25.15 -26.20
C PHE A 407 -3.04 24.79 -27.63
N ARG A 408 -3.83 23.73 -27.83
CA ARG A 408 -4.34 23.36 -29.15
C ARG A 408 -5.23 24.45 -29.73
N THR A 409 -6.19 24.95 -28.94
CA THR A 409 -7.16 25.97 -29.36
C THR A 409 -6.45 27.29 -29.67
N ILE A 410 -5.54 27.75 -28.81
CA ILE A 410 -4.76 28.98 -29.05
C ILE A 410 -3.87 28.81 -30.29
N GLY A 411 -3.19 27.67 -30.45
CA GLY A 411 -2.38 27.39 -31.63
C GLY A 411 -3.20 27.43 -32.93
N MET A 412 -4.41 26.88 -32.90
CA MET A 412 -5.36 26.91 -34.02
C MET A 412 -5.84 28.34 -34.32
N LEU A 413 -6.17 29.13 -33.30
CA LEU A 413 -6.56 30.53 -33.47
C LEU A 413 -5.43 31.35 -34.10
N ILE A 414 -4.19 31.20 -33.61
CA ILE A 414 -2.99 31.85 -34.16
C ILE A 414 -2.76 31.44 -35.62
N GLU A 415 -3.00 30.17 -35.96
CA GLU A 415 -2.87 29.68 -37.33
C GLU A 415 -3.83 30.41 -38.29
N GLY A 416 -5.06 30.70 -37.84
CA GLY A 416 -6.10 31.37 -38.63
C GLY A 416 -5.98 32.89 -38.78
N VAL A 417 -5.02 33.56 -38.13
CA VAL A 417 -4.91 35.04 -38.19
C VAL A 417 -4.25 35.54 -39.48
N SER A 418 -3.15 34.92 -39.92
CA SER A 418 -2.49 35.26 -41.20
C SER A 418 -1.49 34.20 -41.64
N GLY A 419 -1.24 34.08 -42.95
CA GLY A 419 -0.28 33.13 -43.52
C GLY A 419 1.16 33.27 -42.98
N ARG A 420 1.55 34.46 -42.51
CA ARG A 420 2.89 34.73 -41.94
C ARG A 420 3.07 34.17 -40.53
N VAL A 421 1.98 34.04 -39.75
CA VAL A 421 1.99 33.54 -38.36
C VAL A 421 1.57 32.06 -38.28
N ARG A 422 1.13 31.48 -39.41
CA ARG A 422 0.74 30.05 -39.55
C ARG A 422 1.74 29.06 -38.97
N LYS A 423 3.05 29.27 -39.18
CA LYS A 423 4.12 28.41 -38.63
C LYS A 423 4.18 28.50 -37.10
N ILE A 424 3.91 29.66 -36.52
CA ILE A 424 3.93 29.89 -35.07
C ILE A 424 2.77 29.13 -34.41
N GLY A 425 1.56 29.20 -34.99
CA GLY A 425 0.40 28.45 -34.50
C GLY A 425 0.62 26.93 -34.42
N LYS A 426 1.28 26.35 -35.46
CA LYS A 426 1.62 24.92 -35.49
C LYS A 426 2.63 24.49 -34.42
N VAL A 427 3.57 25.37 -34.06
CA VAL A 427 4.63 25.07 -33.07
C VAL A 427 4.16 25.40 -31.65
N PHE A 428 3.13 26.23 -31.48
CA PHE A 428 2.66 26.70 -30.18
C PHE A 428 2.35 25.57 -29.17
N PRO A 429 1.62 24.49 -29.49
CA PRO A 429 1.38 23.40 -28.53
C PRO A 429 2.67 22.69 -28.07
N TYR A 430 3.70 22.68 -28.91
CA TYR A 430 4.99 22.08 -28.58
C TYR A 430 5.75 22.94 -27.58
N LEU A 431 5.95 24.23 -27.92
CA LEU A 431 6.62 25.18 -27.04
C LEU A 431 5.87 25.33 -25.71
N GLY A 432 4.54 25.52 -25.77
CA GLY A 432 3.70 25.63 -24.58
C GLY A 432 3.83 24.42 -23.66
N SER A 433 3.74 23.21 -24.20
CA SER A 433 3.86 22.00 -23.38
C SER A 433 5.24 21.83 -22.73
N ILE A 434 6.33 22.04 -23.48
CA ILE A 434 7.70 21.91 -22.96
C ILE A 434 7.97 22.99 -21.90
N THR A 435 7.61 24.24 -22.18
CA THR A 435 7.79 25.36 -21.24
C THR A 435 6.97 25.15 -19.97
N SER A 436 5.72 24.70 -20.06
CA SER A 436 4.89 24.42 -18.88
C SER A 436 5.49 23.32 -18.01
N VAL A 437 6.00 22.24 -18.60
CA VAL A 437 6.64 21.15 -17.83
C VAL A 437 7.92 21.64 -17.14
N PHE A 438 8.72 22.45 -17.84
CA PHE A 438 9.94 23.02 -17.27
C PHE A 438 9.63 23.96 -16.09
N LEU A 439 8.65 24.86 -16.26
CA LEU A 439 8.20 25.75 -15.19
C LEU A 439 7.61 24.97 -14.00
N LEU A 440 6.85 23.91 -14.27
CA LEU A 440 6.30 23.03 -13.24
C LEU A 440 7.42 22.36 -12.43
N ILE A 441 8.47 21.86 -13.07
CA ILE A 441 9.63 21.27 -12.38
C ILE A 441 10.37 22.32 -11.55
N ILE A 442 10.50 23.56 -12.03
CA ILE A 442 11.09 24.64 -11.21
C ILE A 442 10.22 24.92 -9.98
N LEU A 443 8.91 25.12 -10.16
CA LEU A 443 7.98 25.42 -9.08
C LEU A 443 7.98 24.33 -7.99
N LEU A 444 8.03 23.06 -8.39
CA LEU A 444 8.07 21.93 -7.45
C LEU A 444 9.48 21.70 -6.88
N GLY A 445 10.52 21.96 -7.68
CA GLY A 445 11.91 21.69 -7.34
C GLY A 445 12.54 22.68 -6.36
N LEU A 446 12.01 23.91 -6.31
CA LEU A 446 12.39 24.94 -5.33
C LEU A 446 12.15 24.47 -3.88
N PRO A 447 10.91 24.16 -3.44
CA PRO A 447 10.67 23.69 -2.07
C PRO A 447 11.27 22.30 -1.78
N LEU A 448 11.52 21.48 -2.81
CA LEU A 448 12.27 20.21 -2.68
C LEU A 448 13.80 20.41 -2.57
N ARG A 449 14.29 21.64 -2.76
CA ARG A 449 15.73 22.01 -2.71
C ARG A 449 16.59 21.12 -3.61
N SER A 450 16.11 20.86 -4.82
CA SER A 450 16.54 19.74 -5.66
C SER A 450 17.04 20.11 -7.05
N LEU A 451 16.94 21.38 -7.42
CA LEU A 451 17.32 21.85 -8.75
C LEU A 451 18.84 21.78 -8.95
N PRO A 452 19.31 21.35 -10.14
CA PRO A 452 20.74 21.19 -10.41
C PRO A 452 21.52 22.50 -10.23
N GLY A 453 22.62 22.46 -9.47
CA GLY A 453 23.46 23.63 -9.20
C GLY A 453 22.90 24.62 -8.17
N GLY A 454 21.78 24.29 -7.52
CA GLY A 454 21.26 25.11 -6.42
C GLY A 454 22.02 24.89 -5.12
N THR A 455 22.07 25.91 -4.27
CA THR A 455 22.77 25.89 -2.99
C THR A 455 21.82 26.21 -1.84
N THR A 456 22.11 25.66 -0.66
CA THR A 456 21.35 25.96 0.56
C THR A 456 22.26 26.73 1.51
N THR A 457 21.80 27.85 2.03
CA THR A 457 22.50 28.64 3.05
C THR A 457 21.52 28.90 4.19
N GLY A 458 21.76 28.27 5.35
CA GLY A 458 20.77 28.23 6.43
C GLY A 458 19.47 27.57 5.96
N ASN A 459 18.34 28.27 6.11
CA ASN A 459 17.04 27.78 5.67
C ASN A 459 16.66 28.19 4.24
N THR A 460 17.46 29.04 3.58
CA THR A 460 17.16 29.54 2.25
C THR A 460 17.82 28.67 1.17
N TYR A 461 17.03 28.19 0.21
CA TYR A 461 17.50 27.54 -1.00
C TYR A 461 17.55 28.54 -2.16
N LYS A 462 18.68 28.60 -2.86
CA LYS A 462 18.92 29.53 -3.98
C LYS A 462 19.19 28.75 -5.27
N TRP A 463 18.52 29.14 -6.35
CA TRP A 463 18.75 28.57 -7.68
C TRP A 463 18.48 29.61 -8.77
N MET A 464 19.49 29.97 -9.56
CA MET A 464 19.38 30.90 -10.71
C MET A 464 18.61 32.21 -10.41
N GLY A 465 18.85 32.82 -9.25
CA GLY A 465 18.18 34.06 -8.81
C GLY A 465 16.82 33.88 -8.14
N PHE A 466 16.28 32.66 -8.11
CA PHE A 466 15.12 32.31 -7.28
C PHE A 466 15.58 31.90 -5.89
N GLU A 467 14.84 32.33 -4.86
CA GLU A 467 15.09 31.98 -3.47
C GLU A 467 13.79 31.49 -2.83
N THR A 468 13.89 30.50 -1.95
CA THR A 468 12.75 30.03 -1.14
C THR A 468 13.21 29.54 0.22
N GLU A 469 12.39 29.78 1.24
CA GLU A 469 12.54 29.19 2.57
C GLU A 469 11.59 28.00 2.78
N GLU A 470 10.63 27.81 1.86
CA GLU A 470 9.72 26.69 1.94
C GLU A 470 10.46 25.35 1.85
N LEU A 471 9.92 24.34 2.53
CA LEU A 471 10.45 23.00 2.54
C LEU A 471 9.34 21.99 2.29
N ASN A 472 9.52 21.19 1.23
CA ASN A 472 8.77 19.96 1.04
C ASN A 472 9.53 18.81 1.73
N LEU A 473 8.92 18.21 2.74
CA LEU A 473 9.55 17.17 3.57
C LEU A 473 9.81 15.87 2.80
N GLY A 474 9.12 15.62 1.67
CA GLY A 474 9.15 14.34 0.97
C GLY A 474 10.57 13.86 0.61
N ARG A 475 11.43 14.74 0.07
CA ARG A 475 12.82 14.37 -0.25
C ARG A 475 13.66 14.12 0.99
N GLY A 476 13.40 14.86 2.08
CA GLY A 476 14.04 14.64 3.38
C GLY A 476 13.65 13.30 3.98
N TRP A 477 12.36 12.93 3.89
CA TRP A 477 11.85 11.62 4.31
C TRP A 477 12.46 10.49 3.49
N VAL A 478 12.62 10.63 2.17
CA VAL A 478 13.35 9.63 1.37
C VAL A 478 14.77 9.42 1.92
N ASN A 479 15.52 10.50 2.18
CA ASN A 479 16.88 10.38 2.70
C ASN A 479 16.90 9.76 4.10
N TRP A 480 15.99 10.16 4.98
CA TRP A 480 15.82 9.58 6.31
C TRP A 480 15.56 8.07 6.21
N ASN A 481 14.49 7.69 5.51
CA ASN A 481 14.02 6.33 5.39
C ASN A 481 15.06 5.43 4.72
N PHE A 482 15.65 5.84 3.60
CA PHE A 482 16.53 4.98 2.80
C PHE A 482 17.99 5.02 3.22
N SER A 483 18.42 6.00 4.01
CA SER A 483 19.67 5.83 4.78
C SER A 483 19.56 4.64 5.73
N GLY A 484 18.33 4.29 6.13
CA GLY A 484 18.00 3.07 6.83
C GLY A 484 18.27 3.13 8.33
N TYR A 485 17.97 2.02 9.00
CA TYR A 485 18.27 1.85 10.43
C TYR A 485 19.77 2.01 10.69
N GLU A 486 20.61 1.46 9.81
CA GLU A 486 22.07 1.50 9.88
C GLU A 486 22.66 2.90 9.67
N GLY A 487 21.90 3.80 9.03
CA GLY A 487 22.28 5.19 8.84
C GLY A 487 21.90 6.11 10.00
N ARG A 488 21.28 5.59 11.07
CA ARG A 488 20.86 6.39 12.23
C ARG A 488 22.02 6.56 13.19
N ILE A 489 22.34 7.82 13.50
CA ILE A 489 23.41 8.20 14.42
C ILE A 489 22.77 8.77 15.68
N GLY A 490 23.12 8.23 16.84
CA GLY A 490 22.66 8.74 18.14
C GLY A 490 23.28 10.08 18.50
N ASP A 491 22.73 10.74 19.51
CA ASP A 491 23.27 11.99 20.05
C ASP A 491 23.75 11.82 21.50
N VAL A 492 24.00 12.93 22.19
CA VAL A 492 24.46 12.93 23.59
C VAL A 492 23.46 12.27 24.56
N ASN A 493 22.20 12.12 24.17
CA ASN A 493 21.13 11.47 24.92
C ASN A 493 20.87 10.01 24.47
N GLY A 494 21.73 9.48 23.58
CA GLY A 494 21.65 8.11 23.08
C GLY A 494 20.93 7.97 21.74
N GLY A 495 20.52 6.74 21.42
CA GLY A 495 19.83 6.40 20.17
C GLY A 495 20.74 5.94 19.02
N GLY A 496 20.17 5.91 17.82
CA GLY A 496 20.87 5.46 16.61
C GLY A 496 21.01 3.95 16.50
N TRP A 497 21.70 3.51 15.43
CA TRP A 497 21.87 2.10 15.08
C TRP A 497 22.62 1.32 16.14
N GLU A 498 23.68 1.88 16.71
CA GLU A 498 24.53 1.20 17.68
C GLU A 498 23.77 0.82 18.96
N GLU A 499 22.98 1.74 19.52
CA GLU A 499 22.16 1.46 20.70
C GLU A 499 21.05 0.45 20.39
N HIS A 500 20.38 0.59 19.24
CA HIS A 500 19.36 -0.36 18.80
C HIS A 500 19.94 -1.78 18.60
N ARG A 501 21.08 -1.90 17.93
CA ARG A 501 21.75 -3.17 17.68
C ARG A 501 22.31 -3.78 18.97
N ALA A 502 22.79 -2.96 19.90
CA ALA A 502 23.20 -3.42 21.22
C ALA A 502 22.03 -4.06 21.97
N LEU A 503 20.84 -3.44 21.97
CA LEU A 503 19.64 -4.02 22.59
C LEU A 503 19.26 -5.36 21.95
N VAL A 504 19.24 -5.44 20.61
CA VAL A 504 18.99 -6.69 19.87
C VAL A 504 19.96 -7.78 20.31
N ASN A 505 21.26 -7.50 20.31
CA ASN A 505 22.28 -8.47 20.71
C ASN A 505 22.11 -8.90 22.18
N THR A 506 21.76 -7.97 23.08
CA THR A 506 21.44 -8.31 24.48
C THR A 506 20.23 -9.24 24.57
N MET A 507 19.19 -9.00 23.77
CA MET A 507 18.01 -9.88 23.74
C MET A 507 18.35 -11.27 23.17
N GLU A 508 19.24 -11.38 22.19
CA GLU A 508 19.77 -12.68 21.74
C GLU A 508 20.50 -13.43 22.87
N GLU A 509 21.30 -12.73 23.68
CA GLU A 509 22.00 -13.33 24.83
C GLU A 509 21.05 -13.74 25.96
N VAL A 510 20.07 -12.88 26.27
CA VAL A 510 18.98 -13.16 27.21
C VAL A 510 18.24 -14.42 26.76
N SER A 511 17.91 -14.54 25.48
CA SER A 511 17.16 -15.68 24.96
C SER A 511 17.89 -17.02 25.08
N LYS A 512 19.23 -17.01 24.99
CA LYS A 512 20.06 -18.21 25.19
C LYS A 512 20.06 -18.68 26.65
N THR A 513 19.83 -17.76 27.59
CA THR A 513 19.86 -18.04 29.03
C THR A 513 18.47 -18.35 29.58
N TYR A 514 17.46 -17.60 29.16
CA TYR A 514 16.11 -17.64 29.70
C TYR A 514 15.05 -18.18 28.72
N GLY A 515 15.45 -18.57 27.50
CA GLY A 515 14.56 -19.12 26.47
C GLY A 515 14.04 -18.09 25.46
N CYS A 516 13.35 -18.57 24.42
CA CYS A 516 12.60 -17.69 23.51
C CYS A 516 11.32 -17.20 24.17
N GLY A 517 10.84 -16.02 23.80
CA GLY A 517 9.70 -15.39 24.48
C GLY A 517 9.25 -14.08 23.85
N ARG A 518 8.15 -13.53 24.34
CA ARG A 518 7.62 -12.24 23.84
C ARG A 518 8.20 -11.09 24.64
N LEU A 519 8.48 -10.00 23.93
CA LEU A 519 8.93 -8.74 24.49
C LEU A 519 7.82 -7.69 24.40
N MET A 520 7.56 -7.03 25.53
CA MET A 520 6.88 -5.74 25.59
C MET A 520 7.87 -4.68 26.07
N TRP A 521 7.82 -3.48 25.51
CA TRP A 521 8.70 -2.39 25.92
C TRP A 521 7.90 -1.14 26.29
N GLU A 522 8.53 -0.29 27.11
CA GLU A 522 8.10 1.08 27.33
C GLU A 522 8.19 1.86 26.01
N TYR A 523 7.07 2.44 25.58
CA TYR A 523 7.00 3.31 24.41
C TYR A 523 7.32 4.77 24.77
N ASN A 524 8.00 5.45 23.86
CA ASN A 524 8.08 6.91 23.81
C ASN A 524 8.29 7.36 22.36
N ARG A 525 7.75 8.52 21.97
CA ARG A 525 7.94 9.10 20.62
C ARG A 525 9.42 9.35 20.27
N ASP A 526 10.27 9.61 21.26
CA ASP A 526 11.70 9.89 21.09
C ASP A 526 12.47 8.66 20.59
N LEU A 527 11.87 7.47 20.65
CA LEU A 527 12.36 6.26 19.99
C LEU A 527 12.51 6.42 18.47
N VAL A 528 11.94 7.49 17.86
CA VAL A 528 12.25 7.92 16.50
C VAL A 528 13.76 8.09 16.25
N ARG A 529 14.58 8.24 17.30
CA ARG A 529 16.05 8.19 17.23
C ARG A 529 16.63 6.88 16.67
N TYR A 530 15.88 5.79 16.70
CA TYR A 530 16.20 4.53 15.99
C TYR A 530 15.71 4.52 14.53
N GLY A 531 15.12 5.62 14.06
CA GLY A 531 14.58 5.82 12.72
C GLY A 531 13.06 5.81 12.65
N THR A 532 12.39 5.10 13.56
CA THR A 532 10.92 5.11 13.77
C THR A 532 10.65 4.73 15.23
N PRO A 533 9.63 5.30 15.90
CA PRO A 533 9.32 4.93 17.28
C PRO A 533 8.92 3.46 17.46
N MET A 534 8.54 2.79 16.37
CA MET A 534 8.16 1.38 16.34
C MET A 534 9.34 0.44 16.05
N ALA A 535 10.59 0.92 16.07
CA ALA A 535 11.76 0.15 15.58
C ALA A 535 11.88 -1.26 16.19
N LEU A 536 11.52 -1.39 17.47
CA LEU A 536 11.61 -2.65 18.21
C LEU A 536 10.58 -3.70 17.78
N MET A 537 9.57 -3.35 16.98
CA MET A 537 8.68 -4.35 16.35
C MET A 537 9.44 -5.30 15.43
N LEU A 538 10.64 -4.92 14.97
CA LEU A 538 11.51 -5.79 14.19
C LEU A 538 12.36 -6.74 15.06
N MET A 539 12.20 -6.76 16.39
CA MET A 539 12.90 -7.72 17.25
C MET A 539 12.80 -9.18 16.75
N PRO A 540 11.63 -9.68 16.29
CA PRO A 540 11.53 -11.02 15.72
C PRO A 540 12.38 -11.17 14.45
N HIS A 541 12.42 -10.15 13.60
CA HIS A 541 13.24 -10.16 12.38
C HIS A 541 14.75 -10.21 12.70
N TRP A 542 15.19 -9.53 13.76
CA TRP A 542 16.61 -9.49 14.12
C TRP A 542 17.08 -10.70 14.93
N THR A 543 16.16 -11.41 15.58
CA THR A 543 16.44 -12.55 16.48
C THR A 543 15.97 -13.89 15.91
N ASP A 544 15.78 -13.97 14.59
CA ASP A 544 15.31 -15.16 13.87
C ASP A 544 14.03 -15.78 14.48
N GLY A 545 13.09 -14.92 14.89
CA GLY A 545 11.80 -15.29 15.46
C GLY A 545 11.82 -15.70 16.93
N CYS A 546 12.99 -15.75 17.59
CA CYS A 546 13.09 -16.19 18.97
C CYS A 546 12.50 -15.16 19.97
N ILE A 547 12.70 -13.87 19.73
CA ILE A 547 12.07 -12.82 20.54
C ILE A 547 10.90 -12.21 19.78
N GLY A 548 9.69 -12.65 20.14
CA GLY A 548 8.44 -12.09 19.66
C GLY A 548 8.23 -10.66 20.18
N SER A 549 7.34 -9.91 19.55
CA SER A 549 7.00 -8.54 19.92
C SER A 549 5.50 -8.41 20.22
N MET A 550 5.14 -7.69 21.27
CA MET A 550 3.75 -7.36 21.52
C MET A 550 3.25 -6.17 20.70
N GLU A 551 4.15 -5.43 20.05
CA GLU A 551 3.83 -4.38 19.07
C GLU A 551 4.10 -4.87 17.63
N GLY A 552 3.40 -4.31 16.66
CA GLY A 552 3.56 -4.61 15.23
C GLY A 552 2.99 -3.48 14.39
N LEU A 553 3.11 -3.55 13.06
CA LEU A 553 2.50 -2.56 12.17
C LEU A 553 1.09 -2.92 11.68
N TYR A 554 0.82 -4.21 11.49
CA TYR A 554 -0.41 -4.65 10.84
C TYR A 554 -1.60 -4.63 11.82
N PHE A 555 -1.91 -3.43 12.32
CA PHE A 555 -2.89 -3.16 13.36
C PHE A 555 -4.29 -3.70 13.05
N GLU A 556 -4.68 -3.68 11.77
CA GLU A 556 -6.00 -4.16 11.34
C GLU A 556 -6.03 -5.68 11.13
N ALA A 557 -4.86 -6.34 11.11
CA ALA A 557 -4.76 -7.78 10.86
C ALA A 557 -4.94 -8.65 12.11
N SER A 558 -4.93 -8.07 13.32
CA SER A 558 -5.06 -8.80 14.57
C SER A 558 -6.11 -8.18 15.47
N THR A 559 -7.10 -8.97 15.89
CA THR A 559 -8.03 -8.53 16.94
C THR A 559 -7.39 -8.47 18.33
N THR A 560 -6.09 -8.80 18.44
CA THR A 560 -5.30 -8.63 19.66
C THR A 560 -4.64 -7.24 19.76
N THR A 561 -4.58 -6.48 18.66
CA THR A 561 -4.00 -5.13 18.63
C THR A 561 -4.56 -4.17 19.71
N PRO A 562 -5.86 -4.15 20.03
CA PRO A 562 -6.40 -3.27 21.07
C PRO A 562 -5.74 -3.47 22.44
N TYR A 563 -5.51 -4.73 22.83
CA TYR A 563 -4.92 -5.07 24.13
C TYR A 563 -3.44 -4.70 24.20
N HIS A 564 -2.72 -4.75 23.08
CA HIS A 564 -1.37 -4.19 23.01
C HIS A 564 -1.37 -2.70 23.40
N PHE A 565 -2.25 -1.89 22.82
CA PHE A 565 -2.30 -0.46 23.17
C PHE A 565 -2.74 -0.22 24.62
N LEU A 566 -3.62 -1.06 25.18
CA LEU A 566 -3.98 -0.99 26.60
C LEU A 566 -2.77 -1.28 27.49
N MET A 567 -2.05 -2.39 27.25
CA MET A 567 -0.80 -2.73 27.96
C MET A 567 0.27 -1.65 27.80
N GLN A 568 0.45 -1.12 26.59
CA GLN A 568 1.44 -0.06 26.33
C GLN A 568 1.13 1.19 27.15
N SER A 569 -0.15 1.53 27.30
CA SER A 569 -0.62 2.66 28.09
C SER A 569 -0.39 2.52 29.60
N GLU A 570 -0.38 1.29 30.10
CA GLU A 570 -0.11 0.98 31.51
C GLU A 570 1.40 0.86 31.81
N LEU A 571 2.21 0.49 30.81
CA LEU A 571 3.64 0.21 30.95
C LEU A 571 4.56 1.36 30.51
N SER A 572 4.01 2.45 30.00
CA SER A 572 4.79 3.59 29.47
C SER A 572 4.38 4.91 30.09
N MET A 573 5.35 5.80 30.32
CA MET A 573 5.09 7.15 30.81
C MET A 573 4.46 8.05 29.72
N GLU A 574 4.85 7.87 28.46
CA GLU A 574 4.31 8.60 27.30
C GLU A 574 3.83 7.62 26.22
N PRO A 575 2.74 6.87 26.45
CA PRO A 575 2.32 5.77 25.59
C PRO A 575 1.77 6.22 24.22
N SER A 576 1.78 5.30 23.26
CA SER A 576 1.00 5.45 22.03
C SER A 576 -0.46 5.05 22.29
N ARG A 577 -1.38 5.89 21.84
CA ARG A 577 -2.84 5.67 21.93
C ARG A 577 -3.45 5.82 20.55
N ALA A 578 -2.91 5.06 19.60
CA ALA A 578 -3.20 5.24 18.18
C ALA A 578 -4.61 4.77 17.80
N GLN A 579 -5.10 3.68 18.42
CA GLN A 579 -6.47 3.23 18.25
C GLN A 579 -7.43 4.10 19.07
N ARG A 580 -8.51 4.58 18.46
CA ARG A 580 -9.48 5.46 19.13
C ARG A 580 -10.53 4.63 19.86
N GLY A 581 -11.25 5.27 20.77
CA GLY A 581 -12.39 4.66 21.47
C GLY A 581 -12.04 3.66 22.58
N LEU A 582 -10.76 3.34 22.81
CA LEU A 582 -10.35 2.43 23.88
C LEU A 582 -10.32 3.12 25.26
N PRO A 583 -10.71 2.43 26.35
CA PRO A 583 -10.69 2.95 27.70
C PRO A 583 -9.27 2.92 28.30
N TYR A 584 -8.38 3.75 27.74
CA TYR A 584 -6.98 3.80 28.16
C TYR A 584 -6.79 4.20 29.63
N ARG A 585 -5.92 3.47 30.32
CA ARG A 585 -5.37 3.84 31.63
C ARG A 585 -4.05 4.57 31.48
N SER A 586 -3.73 5.46 32.41
CA SER A 586 -2.36 5.98 32.54
C SER A 586 -1.45 4.92 33.15
N PHE A 587 -0.15 5.21 33.19
CA PHE A 587 0.87 4.32 33.76
C PHE A 587 0.43 3.68 35.09
N ASN A 588 0.39 2.35 35.10
CA ASN A 588 0.06 1.50 36.23
C ASN A 588 0.78 0.16 36.05
N LEU A 589 1.96 0.02 36.67
CA LEU A 589 2.79 -1.16 36.51
C LEU A 589 2.11 -2.45 37.00
N GLY A 590 1.32 -2.39 38.08
CA GLY A 590 0.67 -3.58 38.65
C GLY A 590 -0.34 -4.21 37.68
N GLU A 591 -1.22 -3.38 37.10
CA GLU A 591 -2.16 -3.83 36.07
C GLU A 591 -1.42 -4.25 34.79
N GLY A 592 -0.40 -3.48 34.39
CA GLY A 592 0.45 -3.84 33.25
C GLY A 592 1.09 -5.22 33.41
N VAL A 593 1.66 -5.56 34.56
CA VAL A 593 2.26 -6.88 34.83
C VAL A 593 1.21 -7.99 34.81
N ASN A 594 0.02 -7.77 35.35
CA ASN A 594 -1.09 -8.73 35.26
C ASN A 594 -1.42 -9.02 33.78
N HIS A 595 -1.56 -7.99 32.96
CA HIS A 595 -1.82 -8.15 31.54
C HIS A 595 -0.66 -8.80 30.76
N LEU A 596 0.59 -8.52 31.12
CA LEU A 596 1.75 -9.23 30.57
C LEU A 596 1.66 -10.73 30.85
N GLN A 597 1.26 -11.13 32.07
CA GLN A 597 1.09 -12.54 32.44
C GLN A 597 -0.08 -13.19 31.69
N GLN A 598 -1.21 -12.50 31.54
CA GLN A 598 -2.36 -12.98 30.75
C GLN A 598 -1.99 -13.24 29.28
N PHE A 599 -1.09 -12.44 28.71
CA PHE A 599 -0.58 -12.62 27.35
C PHE A 599 0.68 -13.50 27.27
N GLY A 600 1.16 -14.08 28.37
CA GLY A 600 2.37 -14.91 28.36
C GLY A 600 3.59 -14.15 27.84
N VAL A 601 3.70 -12.86 28.19
CA VAL A 601 4.83 -12.03 27.82
C VAL A 601 5.99 -12.32 28.77
N THR A 602 7.10 -12.77 28.21
CA THR A 602 8.27 -13.24 28.98
C THR A 602 9.16 -12.09 29.42
N TYR A 603 9.27 -11.05 28.59
CA TYR A 603 10.22 -9.95 28.79
C TYR A 603 9.51 -8.59 28.80
N TYR A 604 9.87 -7.76 29.77
CA TYR A 604 9.52 -6.34 29.82
C TYR A 604 10.79 -5.48 29.78
N ALA A 605 10.87 -4.53 28.86
CA ALA A 605 11.99 -3.57 28.79
C ALA A 605 11.52 -2.14 29.08
N ALA A 606 12.16 -1.47 30.02
CA ALA A 606 11.84 -0.10 30.42
C ALA A 606 13.09 0.78 30.49
N PHE A 607 12.95 2.09 30.36
CA PHE A 607 14.08 3.03 30.45
C PHE A 607 13.79 4.29 31.28
N SER A 608 12.53 4.69 31.45
CA SER A 608 12.21 5.82 32.31
C SER A 608 12.43 5.46 33.78
N GLU A 609 12.86 6.46 34.57
CA GLU A 609 13.22 6.26 35.99
C GLU A 609 12.09 5.59 36.79
N ARG A 610 10.85 6.08 36.64
CA ARG A 610 9.70 5.56 37.40
C ARG A 610 9.37 4.10 37.05
N PRO A 611 9.12 3.72 35.78
CA PRO A 611 8.93 2.33 35.38
C PRO A 611 10.04 1.40 35.88
N VAL A 612 11.31 1.79 35.74
CA VAL A 612 12.45 0.97 36.17
C VAL A 612 12.49 0.79 37.69
N VAL A 613 12.30 1.86 38.47
CA VAL A 613 12.31 1.80 39.94
C VAL A 613 11.14 1.00 40.49
N GLU A 614 9.94 1.16 39.91
CA GLU A 614 8.78 0.37 40.31
C GLU A 614 8.96 -1.11 39.91
N ALA A 615 9.50 -1.40 38.73
CA ALA A 615 9.76 -2.76 38.26
C ALA A 615 10.77 -3.51 39.14
N ARG A 616 11.87 -2.85 39.54
CA ARG A 616 12.86 -3.42 40.49
C ARG A 616 12.28 -3.79 41.86
N ARG A 617 11.13 -3.24 42.23
CA ARG A 617 10.44 -3.50 43.51
C ARG A 617 9.25 -4.44 43.35
N HIS A 618 8.85 -4.74 42.11
CA HIS A 618 7.68 -5.56 41.84
C HIS A 618 8.03 -7.04 42.02
N PRO A 619 7.25 -7.82 42.79
CA PRO A 619 7.62 -9.20 43.13
C PRO A 619 7.59 -10.17 41.95
N ALA A 620 6.89 -9.82 40.87
CA ALA A 620 6.80 -10.63 39.65
C ALA A 620 7.74 -10.17 38.52
N LEU A 621 8.67 -9.25 38.79
CA LEU A 621 9.65 -8.77 37.81
C LEU A 621 11.07 -8.96 38.35
N THR A 622 11.88 -9.70 37.61
CA THR A 622 13.29 -9.94 37.92
C THR A 622 14.17 -9.21 36.91
N GLU A 623 15.00 -8.27 37.34
CA GLU A 623 15.97 -7.63 36.44
C GLU A 623 17.02 -8.64 35.99
N ILE A 624 17.17 -8.83 34.68
CA ILE A 624 18.04 -9.85 34.09
C ILE A 624 19.17 -9.27 33.23
N ALA A 625 18.99 -8.06 32.69
CA ALA A 625 19.99 -7.40 31.85
C ALA A 625 19.78 -5.88 31.76
N VAL A 626 20.83 -5.17 31.35
CA VAL A 626 20.80 -3.74 31.00
C VAL A 626 21.51 -3.54 29.67
N SER A 627 20.92 -2.78 28.75
CA SER A 627 21.50 -2.44 27.45
C SER A 627 21.28 -0.97 27.11
N GLY A 628 22.33 -0.17 27.24
CA GLY A 628 22.22 1.29 27.14
C GLY A 628 21.19 1.84 28.15
N PRO A 629 20.13 2.53 27.71
CA PRO A 629 19.09 3.04 28.60
C PRO A 629 18.09 1.98 29.05
N TRP A 630 18.06 0.81 28.41
CA TRP A 630 17.05 -0.22 28.65
C TRP A 630 17.44 -1.10 29.83
N THR A 631 16.52 -1.26 30.79
CA THR A 631 16.55 -2.30 31.81
C THR A 631 15.56 -3.39 31.42
N ILE A 632 16.01 -4.63 31.36
CA ILE A 632 15.23 -5.78 30.89
C ILE A 632 14.86 -6.64 32.10
N PHE A 633 13.58 -6.95 32.21
CA PHE A 633 12.99 -7.73 33.28
C PHE A 633 12.40 -9.03 32.73
N LEU A 634 12.60 -10.14 33.44
CA LEU A 634 11.83 -11.36 33.30
C LEU A 634 10.49 -11.20 34.01
N VAL A 635 9.40 -11.56 33.34
CA VAL A 635 8.05 -11.56 33.90
C VAL A 635 7.74 -12.94 34.44
N GLU A 636 7.69 -13.07 35.76
CA GLU A 636 7.39 -14.34 36.43
C GLU A 636 5.93 -14.77 36.17
N ASN A 637 5.65 -16.07 36.22
CA ASN A 637 4.31 -16.66 36.03
C ASN A 637 3.63 -16.26 34.69
N SER A 638 4.39 -16.31 33.59
CA SER A 638 3.90 -15.99 32.24
C SER A 638 3.96 -17.19 31.26
N PRO A 639 3.55 -18.41 31.64
CA PRO A 639 3.64 -19.57 30.75
C PRO A 639 2.75 -19.38 29.51
N LEU A 640 3.21 -19.87 28.36
CA LEU A 640 2.47 -19.77 27.09
C LEU A 640 1.17 -20.60 27.09
N VAL A 641 1.17 -21.74 27.79
CA VAL A 641 0.02 -22.63 27.93
C VAL A 641 -0.11 -22.96 29.41
N GLU A 642 -1.31 -22.81 29.97
CA GLU A 642 -1.58 -23.11 31.38
C GLU A 642 -3.02 -23.61 31.58
N PRO A 643 -3.27 -24.45 32.59
CA PRO A 643 -4.62 -24.91 32.90
C PRO A 643 -5.45 -23.77 33.51
N LEU A 644 -6.74 -23.74 33.19
CA LEU A 644 -7.65 -22.83 33.87
C LEU A 644 -7.91 -23.34 35.31
N THR A 645 -7.90 -22.42 36.26
CA THR A 645 -8.19 -22.72 37.67
C THR A 645 -9.68 -22.62 38.01
N VAL A 646 -10.46 -21.97 37.14
CA VAL A 646 -11.92 -21.79 37.26
C VAL A 646 -12.61 -22.09 35.95
N GLU A 647 -13.84 -22.62 36.03
CA GLU A 647 -14.68 -22.96 34.88
C GLU A 647 -14.96 -21.70 34.05
N PRO A 648 -14.66 -21.70 32.73
CA PRO A 648 -14.94 -20.56 31.88
C PRO A 648 -16.46 -20.36 31.70
N ALA A 649 -16.82 -19.18 31.20
CA ALA A 649 -18.22 -18.84 30.88
C ALA A 649 -18.39 -18.56 29.39
N VAL A 650 -19.55 -18.94 28.86
CA VAL A 650 -19.88 -18.76 27.44
C VAL A 650 -20.89 -17.62 27.32
N TRP A 651 -20.57 -16.63 26.50
CA TRP A 651 -21.53 -15.58 26.16
C TRP A 651 -22.59 -16.09 25.19
N THR A 652 -23.85 -15.77 25.47
CA THR A 652 -25.00 -16.17 24.65
C THR A 652 -25.48 -15.06 23.70
N ASP A 653 -25.11 -13.81 23.99
CA ASP A 653 -25.51 -12.58 23.30
C ASP A 653 -24.36 -11.85 22.59
N VAL A 654 -23.16 -12.45 22.58
CA VAL A 654 -21.95 -11.90 21.94
C VAL A 654 -21.58 -12.72 20.70
N GLU A 655 -21.25 -12.02 19.62
CA GLU A 655 -20.77 -12.58 18.36
C GLU A 655 -19.35 -12.10 18.06
N HIS A 656 -18.69 -12.70 17.06
CA HIS A 656 -17.34 -12.27 16.68
C HIS A 656 -17.25 -10.78 16.30
N SER A 657 -18.32 -10.22 15.71
CA SER A 657 -18.37 -8.85 15.21
C SER A 657 -18.53 -7.76 16.28
N ASN A 658 -19.12 -8.06 17.43
CA ASN A 658 -19.29 -7.12 18.55
C ASN A 658 -18.45 -7.48 19.80
N TRP A 659 -17.68 -8.58 19.74
CA TRP A 659 -16.84 -9.08 20.83
C TRP A 659 -15.90 -8.05 21.47
N LEU A 660 -15.33 -7.12 20.68
CA LEU A 660 -14.23 -6.29 21.14
C LEU A 660 -14.58 -5.46 22.38
N ASP A 661 -15.74 -4.80 22.37
CA ASP A 661 -16.13 -3.90 23.46
C ASP A 661 -16.29 -4.66 24.78
N HIS A 662 -17.01 -5.79 24.75
CA HIS A 662 -17.22 -6.65 25.93
C HIS A 662 -15.92 -7.30 26.43
N SER A 663 -15.06 -7.75 25.51
CA SER A 663 -13.78 -8.34 25.87
C SER A 663 -12.79 -7.31 26.43
N VAL A 664 -12.83 -6.06 25.97
CA VAL A 664 -12.04 -4.96 26.52
C VAL A 664 -12.53 -4.56 27.92
N GLU A 665 -13.84 -4.61 28.17
CA GLU A 665 -14.40 -4.39 29.51
C GLU A 665 -13.88 -5.45 30.50
N VAL A 666 -13.98 -6.73 30.13
CA VAL A 666 -13.44 -7.84 30.93
C VAL A 666 -11.93 -7.70 31.15
N PHE A 667 -11.18 -7.37 30.09
CA PHE A 667 -9.72 -7.24 30.18
C PHE A 667 -9.30 -6.14 31.16
N ASN A 668 -10.00 -5.00 31.18
CA ASN A 668 -9.68 -3.94 32.12
C ASN A 668 -10.14 -4.26 33.56
N ASP A 669 -11.10 -5.16 33.78
CA ASP A 669 -11.55 -5.48 35.14
C ASP A 669 -10.74 -6.63 35.76
N SER A 670 -9.60 -6.29 36.37
CA SER A 670 -8.72 -7.25 37.05
C SER A 670 -9.36 -7.97 38.26
N SER A 671 -10.55 -7.54 38.71
CA SER A 671 -11.30 -8.24 39.76
C SER A 671 -11.98 -9.51 39.25
N GLN A 672 -12.14 -9.65 37.94
CA GLN A 672 -12.84 -10.76 37.31
C GLN A 672 -11.88 -11.87 36.89
N SER A 673 -11.97 -13.03 37.53
CA SER A 673 -11.04 -14.16 37.31
C SER A 673 -11.52 -15.19 36.28
N VAL A 674 -12.79 -15.16 35.87
CA VAL A 674 -13.37 -16.17 34.97
C VAL A 674 -13.04 -15.85 33.51
N THR A 675 -12.58 -16.80 32.70
CA THR A 675 -12.37 -16.57 31.27
C THR A 675 -13.69 -16.62 30.51
N ARG A 676 -13.93 -15.69 29.58
CA ARG A 676 -15.18 -15.61 28.80
C ARG A 676 -14.91 -16.06 27.38
N LEU A 677 -15.84 -16.82 26.79
CA LEU A 677 -15.65 -17.52 25.53
C LEU A 677 -16.78 -17.25 24.53
N LEU A 678 -16.47 -17.39 23.24
CA LEU A 678 -17.46 -17.64 22.19
C LEU A 678 -17.50 -19.12 21.85
N GLY A 679 -18.62 -19.76 22.19
CA GLY A 679 -18.74 -21.21 22.14
C GLY A 679 -18.00 -21.89 23.30
N GLY A 680 -18.32 -23.15 23.52
CA GLY A 680 -17.79 -23.95 24.62
C GLY A 680 -18.61 -25.21 24.82
N LEU A 681 -18.32 -25.93 25.89
CA LEU A 681 -19.09 -27.10 26.31
C LEU A 681 -20.49 -26.68 26.77
N GLU A 682 -21.49 -27.54 26.53
CA GLU A 682 -22.90 -27.25 26.90
C GLU A 682 -23.10 -27.16 28.42
N GLU A 683 -22.27 -27.87 29.21
CA GLU A 683 -22.30 -27.87 30.67
C GLU A 683 -21.73 -26.61 31.32
N TRP A 684 -20.95 -25.79 30.59
CA TRP A 684 -20.41 -24.56 31.12
C TRP A 684 -21.49 -23.51 31.35
N GLN A 685 -21.24 -22.64 32.32
CA GLN A 685 -22.12 -21.50 32.62
C GLN A 685 -22.34 -20.63 31.36
N GLN A 686 -23.59 -20.61 30.92
CA GLN A 686 -24.09 -19.76 29.83
C GLN A 686 -24.55 -18.44 30.45
N ILE A 687 -23.98 -17.32 29.99
CA ILE A 687 -24.23 -16.00 30.57
C ILE A 687 -24.56 -14.97 29.48
N GLU A 688 -25.30 -13.94 29.87
CA GLU A 688 -25.46 -12.70 29.10
C GLU A 688 -24.39 -11.67 29.53
N THR A 689 -24.19 -10.63 28.73
CA THR A 689 -23.14 -9.61 28.97
C THR A 689 -23.30 -8.82 30.28
N ASP A 690 -24.51 -8.69 30.81
CA ASP A 690 -24.79 -7.99 32.07
C ASP A 690 -24.64 -8.88 33.33
N GLN A 691 -24.31 -10.17 33.14
CA GLN A 691 -24.18 -11.15 34.22
C GLN A 691 -22.72 -11.38 34.59
N VAL A 692 -22.45 -11.46 35.90
CA VAL A 692 -21.14 -11.83 36.43
C VAL A 692 -21.11 -13.35 36.65
N PRO A 693 -20.21 -14.09 35.98
CA PRO A 693 -20.12 -15.54 36.15
C PRO A 693 -19.61 -15.93 37.55
N GLU A 694 -20.03 -17.11 38.01
CA GLU A 694 -19.56 -17.68 39.27
C GLU A 694 -18.17 -18.30 39.09
N ALA A 695 -17.25 -18.05 40.02
CA ALA A 695 -15.92 -18.67 40.02
C ALA A 695 -15.98 -20.12 40.54
N ARG A 696 -16.32 -21.07 39.66
CA ARG A 696 -16.36 -22.51 39.96
C ARG A 696 -14.96 -23.11 39.82
N LYS A 697 -14.38 -23.58 40.92
CA LYS A 697 -13.01 -24.14 40.91
C LYS A 697 -12.93 -25.41 40.08
N LEU A 698 -11.89 -25.49 39.27
CA LEU A 698 -11.52 -26.70 38.52
C LEU A 698 -10.49 -27.53 39.30
N LYS A 699 -10.30 -28.76 38.82
CA LYS A 699 -9.24 -29.62 39.32
C LYS A 699 -7.88 -29.07 38.89
N GLU A 700 -6.92 -29.09 39.81
CA GLU A 700 -5.53 -28.74 39.51
C GLU A 700 -4.90 -29.86 38.66
N ILE A 701 -4.36 -29.47 37.50
CA ILE A 701 -3.64 -30.34 36.58
C ILE A 701 -2.30 -29.71 36.20
N GLU A 702 -1.42 -30.48 35.58
CA GLU A 702 -0.13 -30.01 35.09
C GLU A 702 -0.09 -30.03 33.55
N VAL A 703 0.45 -28.95 32.98
CA VAL A 703 0.76 -28.85 31.54
C VAL A 703 2.28 -28.90 31.40
N THR A 704 2.77 -29.83 30.60
CA THR A 704 4.21 -30.03 30.35
C THR A 704 4.51 -30.10 28.86
N GLU A 705 5.80 -30.09 28.50
CA GLU A 705 6.27 -30.31 27.12
C GLU A 705 5.66 -29.32 26.11
N VAL A 706 5.48 -28.07 26.52
CA VAL A 706 4.98 -27.01 25.64
C VAL A 706 6.01 -26.71 24.55
N VAL A 707 5.64 -26.99 23.30
CA VAL A 707 6.43 -26.68 22.11
C VAL A 707 5.61 -25.78 21.21
N ALA A 708 6.14 -24.61 20.90
CA ALA A 708 5.52 -23.65 19.99
C ALA A 708 6.38 -23.49 18.73
N GLY A 709 5.75 -23.63 17.58
CA GLY A 709 6.32 -23.31 16.27
C GLY A 709 5.68 -22.06 15.66
N VAL A 710 5.95 -21.84 14.37
CA VAL A 710 5.39 -20.70 13.63
C VAL A 710 3.87 -20.82 13.47
N ASP A 711 3.35 -22.02 13.24
CA ASP A 711 1.93 -22.29 12.93
C ASP A 711 1.39 -23.50 13.69
N SER A 712 2.02 -23.84 14.82
CA SER A 712 1.60 -24.95 15.69
C SER A 712 1.96 -24.71 17.15
N VAL A 713 1.18 -25.30 18.04
CA VAL A 713 1.47 -25.38 19.49
C VAL A 713 1.09 -26.77 19.96
N SER A 714 1.98 -27.48 20.64
CA SER A 714 1.69 -28.77 21.26
C SER A 714 2.06 -28.76 22.73
N PHE A 715 1.35 -29.55 23.53
CA PHE A 715 1.61 -29.74 24.94
C PHE A 715 1.02 -31.06 25.43
N THR A 716 1.44 -31.48 26.62
CA THR A 716 0.98 -32.69 27.28
C THR A 716 0.29 -32.33 28.60
N VAL A 717 -0.83 -32.98 28.90
CA VAL A 717 -1.53 -32.86 30.19
C VAL A 717 -1.44 -34.17 30.97
N ASN A 718 -1.33 -34.08 32.29
CA ASN A 718 -1.39 -35.25 33.15
C ASN A 718 -2.81 -35.78 33.37
N GLU A 719 -3.83 -34.97 33.07
CA GLU A 719 -5.23 -35.35 33.15
C GLU A 719 -6.08 -34.59 32.12
N ILE A 720 -6.99 -35.33 31.48
CA ILE A 720 -7.90 -34.82 30.45
C ILE A 720 -9.16 -34.19 31.04
N GLY A 721 -9.91 -33.45 30.23
CA GLY A 721 -11.21 -32.87 30.60
C GLY A 721 -11.15 -31.56 31.39
N VAL A 722 -9.97 -31.10 31.81
CA VAL A 722 -9.80 -29.77 32.42
C VAL A 722 -9.40 -28.76 31.34
N PRO A 723 -10.12 -27.63 31.18
CA PRO A 723 -9.81 -26.66 30.14
C PRO A 723 -8.44 -26.00 30.33
N VAL A 724 -7.74 -25.81 29.22
CA VAL A 724 -6.41 -25.23 29.13
C VAL A 724 -6.47 -23.98 28.26
N VAL A 725 -5.86 -22.88 28.72
CA VAL A 725 -5.69 -21.67 27.90
C VAL A 725 -4.36 -21.74 27.16
N VAL A 726 -4.43 -21.54 25.85
CA VAL A 726 -3.28 -21.35 24.96
C VAL A 726 -3.20 -19.85 24.68
N LYS A 727 -2.16 -19.18 25.19
CA LYS A 727 -1.97 -17.73 25.06
C LYS A 727 -1.44 -17.36 23.68
N VAL A 728 -2.04 -17.88 22.62
CA VAL A 728 -1.82 -17.51 21.23
C VAL A 728 -3.12 -16.91 20.73
N SER A 729 -3.02 -15.84 19.93
CA SER A 729 -4.19 -15.14 19.44
C SER A 729 -5.14 -16.07 18.69
N TYR A 730 -6.44 -15.96 18.95
CA TYR A 730 -7.44 -16.75 18.23
C TYR A 730 -7.61 -16.25 16.80
N PHE A 731 -7.80 -17.22 15.90
CA PHE A 731 -8.28 -17.01 14.53
C PHE A 731 -8.96 -18.30 14.02
N PRO A 732 -9.99 -18.23 13.16
CA PRO A 732 -10.78 -19.40 12.75
C PRO A 732 -10.04 -20.52 12.01
N ASN A 733 -8.79 -20.29 11.59
CA ASN A 733 -7.99 -21.28 10.88
C ASN A 733 -7.23 -22.24 11.83
N TRP A 734 -7.33 -22.03 13.14
CA TRP A 734 -6.77 -22.95 14.13
C TRP A 734 -7.64 -24.19 14.27
N GLU A 735 -7.02 -25.35 14.10
CA GLU A 735 -7.60 -26.67 14.33
C GLU A 735 -6.86 -27.32 15.51
N VAL A 736 -7.53 -28.24 16.20
CA VAL A 736 -6.95 -28.97 17.34
C VAL A 736 -7.15 -30.48 17.17
N GLU A 737 -6.11 -31.23 17.51
CA GLU A 737 -6.13 -32.69 17.67
C GLU A 737 -5.90 -33.03 19.15
N GLY A 738 -6.58 -34.05 19.66
CA GLY A 738 -6.50 -34.48 21.06
C GLY A 738 -7.26 -33.59 22.05
N ALA A 739 -8.11 -32.67 21.59
CA ALA A 739 -8.95 -31.82 22.43
C ALA A 739 -10.22 -31.35 21.70
N GLU A 740 -11.20 -30.83 22.45
CA GLU A 740 -12.30 -30.04 21.93
C GLU A 740 -11.96 -28.53 21.89
N GLY A 741 -12.56 -27.80 20.95
CA GLY A 741 -12.24 -26.39 20.66
C GLY A 741 -11.47 -26.22 19.33
N PRO A 742 -10.54 -25.26 19.21
CA PRO A 742 -10.26 -24.17 20.14
C PRO A 742 -11.35 -23.09 20.08
N TRP A 743 -11.78 -22.60 21.24
CA TRP A 743 -12.73 -21.49 21.33
C TRP A 743 -12.01 -20.15 21.54
N ARG A 744 -12.59 -19.09 21.00
CA ARG A 744 -12.11 -17.72 21.21
C ARG A 744 -12.35 -17.32 22.66
N ALA A 745 -11.30 -16.97 23.37
CA ALA A 745 -11.30 -16.59 24.78
C ALA A 745 -10.90 -15.14 24.98
N THR A 746 -11.43 -14.44 25.99
CA THR A 746 -10.92 -13.10 26.38
C THR A 746 -9.46 -13.20 26.84
N PRO A 747 -8.52 -12.33 26.40
CA PRO A 747 -8.65 -11.17 25.50
C PRO A 747 -8.25 -11.46 24.03
N ASN A 748 -8.96 -12.35 23.34
CA ASN A 748 -8.63 -12.95 22.03
C ASN A 748 -7.55 -14.06 22.06
N LEU A 749 -7.54 -14.91 23.08
CA LEU A 749 -6.72 -16.12 23.19
C LEU A 749 -7.53 -17.37 22.82
N MET A 750 -6.96 -18.56 23.01
CA MET A 750 -7.65 -19.83 22.73
C MET A 750 -7.82 -20.66 24.00
N VAL A 751 -8.99 -21.28 24.16
CA VAL A 751 -9.22 -22.32 25.16
C VAL A 751 -9.56 -23.64 24.48
N VAL A 752 -8.98 -24.73 24.97
CA VAL A 752 -9.23 -26.11 24.52
C VAL A 752 -9.51 -27.00 25.73
N VAL A 753 -10.24 -28.09 25.52
CA VAL A 753 -10.48 -29.12 26.55
C VAL A 753 -9.84 -30.42 26.10
N PRO A 754 -8.70 -30.85 26.69
CA PRO A 754 -8.01 -32.07 26.29
C PRO A 754 -8.93 -33.29 26.39
N THR A 755 -8.97 -34.11 25.33
CA THR A 755 -9.61 -35.42 25.28
C THR A 755 -8.57 -36.55 25.27
N GLU A 756 -7.32 -36.22 24.94
CA GLU A 756 -6.14 -37.07 24.99
C GLU A 756 -5.04 -36.36 25.80
N GLU A 757 -4.04 -37.11 26.28
CA GLU A 757 -2.92 -36.53 27.03
C GLU A 757 -2.08 -35.58 26.17
N GLN A 758 -1.92 -35.88 24.88
CA GLN A 758 -1.20 -35.04 23.92
C GLN A 758 -2.20 -34.17 23.16
N VAL A 759 -2.00 -32.84 23.21
CA VAL A 759 -2.79 -31.88 22.44
C VAL A 759 -1.91 -31.18 21.42
N ILE A 760 -2.42 -31.03 20.19
CA ILE A 760 -1.72 -30.35 19.10
C ILE A 760 -2.69 -29.38 18.43
N LEU A 761 -2.35 -28.09 18.45
CA LEU A 761 -3.02 -27.05 17.68
C LEU A 761 -2.22 -26.75 16.42
N THR A 762 -2.89 -26.64 15.27
CA THR A 762 -2.24 -26.27 13.99
C THR A 762 -3.04 -25.22 13.23
N TYR A 763 -2.34 -24.29 12.57
CA TYR A 763 -2.96 -23.29 11.71
C TYR A 763 -3.02 -23.77 10.25
N GLY A 764 -4.24 -24.09 9.82
CA GLY A 764 -4.54 -24.75 8.56
C GLY A 764 -5.09 -23.85 7.46
N ARG A 765 -5.46 -24.49 6.35
CA ARG A 765 -6.31 -23.90 5.31
C ARG A 765 -7.74 -24.34 5.57
N THR A 766 -8.66 -23.38 5.60
CA THR A 766 -10.09 -23.64 5.71
C THR A 766 -10.69 -24.03 4.35
N GLY A 767 -11.95 -24.46 4.34
CA GLY A 767 -12.68 -24.73 3.10
C GLY A 767 -12.78 -23.53 2.16
N ILE A 768 -12.88 -22.30 2.71
CA ILE A 768 -12.92 -21.07 1.90
C ILE A 768 -11.57 -20.77 1.24
N ASP A 769 -10.46 -21.10 1.91
CA ASP A 769 -9.11 -20.95 1.33
C ASP A 769 -8.94 -21.87 0.11
N ILE A 770 -9.34 -23.13 0.23
CA ILE A 770 -9.23 -24.10 -0.87
C ILE A 770 -10.16 -23.71 -2.03
N PHE A 771 -11.41 -23.35 -1.73
CA PHE A 771 -12.39 -22.95 -2.74
C PHE A 771 -11.95 -21.70 -3.51
N SER A 772 -11.39 -20.71 -2.81
CA SER A 772 -10.91 -19.48 -3.43
C SER A 772 -9.69 -19.70 -4.34
N ILE A 773 -8.76 -20.58 -3.96
CA ILE A 773 -7.64 -21.01 -4.82
C ILE A 773 -8.18 -21.66 -6.10
N PHE A 774 -9.16 -22.56 -5.98
CA PHE A 774 -9.81 -23.20 -7.15
C PHE A 774 -10.41 -22.15 -8.10
N LEU A 775 -11.12 -21.15 -7.57
CA LEU A 775 -11.67 -20.05 -8.38
C LEU A 775 -10.57 -19.23 -9.08
N THR A 776 -9.43 -19.01 -8.42
CA THR A 776 -8.28 -18.35 -9.05
C THR A 776 -7.67 -19.17 -10.18
N LEU A 777 -7.57 -20.49 -10.04
CA LEU A 777 -7.15 -21.36 -11.13
C LEU A 777 -8.11 -21.29 -12.34
N LEU A 778 -9.43 -21.25 -12.10
CA LEU A 778 -10.41 -20.98 -13.16
C LEU A 778 -10.23 -19.59 -13.78
N GLY A 779 -9.91 -18.58 -12.97
CA GLY A 779 -9.56 -17.23 -13.43
C GLY A 779 -8.38 -17.23 -14.40
N LEU A 780 -7.33 -18.01 -14.13
CA LEU A 780 -6.19 -18.16 -15.03
C LEU A 780 -6.59 -18.80 -16.36
N VAL A 781 -7.46 -19.81 -16.34
CA VAL A 781 -8.00 -20.43 -17.57
C VAL A 781 -8.83 -19.41 -18.36
N PHE A 782 -9.67 -18.62 -17.70
CA PHE A 782 -10.44 -17.55 -18.37
C PHE A 782 -9.56 -16.43 -18.90
N LEU A 783 -8.49 -16.06 -18.20
CA LEU A 783 -7.51 -15.09 -18.69
C LEU A 783 -6.86 -15.56 -19.99
N LEU A 784 -6.42 -16.82 -20.04
CA LEU A 784 -5.88 -17.44 -21.25
C LEU A 784 -6.93 -17.49 -22.37
N LYS A 785 -8.17 -17.88 -22.06
CA LYS A 785 -9.27 -17.85 -23.02
C LYS A 785 -9.52 -16.46 -23.59
N LEU A 786 -9.57 -15.42 -22.75
CA LEU A 786 -9.74 -14.03 -23.18
C LEU A 786 -8.57 -13.55 -24.04
N ARG A 787 -7.35 -14.05 -23.82
CA ARG A 787 -6.17 -13.70 -24.61
C ARG A 787 -6.25 -14.19 -26.06
N PHE A 788 -6.91 -15.34 -26.28
CA PHE A 788 -7.05 -15.98 -27.59
C PHE A 788 -8.41 -15.75 -28.27
N GLN A 789 -9.42 -15.30 -27.52
CA GLN A 789 -10.72 -14.97 -28.10
C GLN A 789 -10.66 -13.75 -29.05
N PRO A 790 -11.47 -13.75 -30.12
CA PRO A 790 -11.61 -12.59 -30.99
C PRO A 790 -12.16 -11.37 -30.21
N SER A 791 -11.89 -10.18 -30.74
CA SER A 791 -12.43 -8.92 -30.21
C SER A 791 -13.95 -8.88 -30.39
N ILE A 792 -14.63 -8.24 -29.44
CA ILE A 792 -16.06 -7.98 -29.56
C ILE A 792 -16.23 -6.83 -30.56
N GLU A 793 -17.03 -7.03 -31.60
CA GLU A 793 -17.33 -5.97 -32.56
C GLU A 793 -18.18 -4.88 -31.89
N ILE A 794 -17.61 -3.69 -31.75
CA ILE A 794 -18.32 -2.52 -31.24
C ILE A 794 -18.81 -1.74 -32.44
N SER A 795 -20.12 -1.54 -32.57
CA SER A 795 -20.71 -0.76 -33.64
C SER A 795 -20.23 0.69 -33.57
N ASP A 796 -19.70 1.22 -34.68
CA ASP A 796 -19.12 2.56 -34.74
C ASP A 796 -20.11 3.66 -34.36
N HIS A 797 -19.66 4.58 -33.51
CA HIS A 797 -20.28 5.89 -33.40
C HIS A 797 -19.83 6.72 -34.61
N LYS A 798 -20.78 7.31 -35.34
CA LYS A 798 -20.54 8.33 -36.38
C LYS A 798 -19.51 9.36 -35.90
N GLU A 799 -18.48 9.59 -36.72
CA GLU A 799 -17.48 10.65 -36.53
C GLU A 799 -18.16 11.99 -36.18
N SER A 800 -17.54 12.77 -35.28
CA SER A 800 -18.04 14.06 -34.85
C SER A 800 -18.16 15.03 -36.03
N GLN A 801 -19.36 15.58 -36.28
CA GLN A 801 -19.55 16.67 -37.25
C GLN A 801 -18.64 17.86 -36.96
N VAL A 802 -18.23 18.09 -35.70
CA VAL A 802 -17.37 19.21 -35.30
C VAL A 802 -15.90 18.95 -35.62
N ASP A 803 -15.37 17.72 -35.46
CA ASP A 803 -14.01 17.40 -35.92
C ASP A 803 -13.93 17.39 -37.45
N GLY A 804 -15.01 16.99 -38.12
CA GLY A 804 -15.18 17.13 -39.56
C GLY A 804 -15.25 18.59 -40.01
N LEU A 805 -15.97 19.44 -39.27
CA LEU A 805 -16.04 20.88 -39.50
C LEU A 805 -14.70 21.57 -39.24
N LEU A 806 -13.98 21.23 -38.16
CA LEU A 806 -12.65 21.77 -37.86
C LEU A 806 -11.60 21.35 -38.91
N LYS A 807 -11.68 20.11 -39.41
CA LYS A 807 -10.86 19.66 -40.55
C LYS A 807 -11.24 20.35 -41.86
N LYS A 808 -12.53 20.60 -42.10
CA LYS A 808 -13.02 21.35 -43.27
C LYS A 808 -12.61 22.83 -43.21
N TRP A 809 -12.72 23.46 -42.05
CA TRP A 809 -12.33 24.86 -41.83
C TRP A 809 -10.81 25.04 -41.98
N ALA A 810 -10.01 24.09 -41.48
CA ALA A 810 -8.55 24.09 -41.67
C ALA A 810 -8.11 23.78 -43.11
N LYS A 811 -9.00 23.22 -43.95
CA LYS A 811 -8.78 22.97 -45.38
C LYS A 811 -9.42 24.04 -46.28
N GLY A 812 -10.21 24.95 -45.72
CA GLY A 812 -11.01 25.93 -46.46
C GLY A 812 -10.22 27.02 -47.20
N ASP A 813 -8.89 27.06 -47.08
CA ASP A 813 -8.02 28.05 -47.73
C ASP A 813 -7.27 27.50 -48.96
N GLU A 814 -7.57 26.30 -49.45
CA GLU A 814 -6.96 25.74 -50.68
C GLU A 814 -7.89 25.70 -51.91
N GLU A 815 -9.16 26.11 -51.81
CA GLU A 815 -10.14 26.05 -52.93
C GLU A 815 -10.53 27.40 -53.56
N GLU A 816 -9.84 28.51 -53.24
CA GLU A 816 -10.10 29.84 -53.85
C GLU A 816 -9.00 30.32 -54.82
N ALA A 817 -8.28 29.40 -55.46
CA ALA A 817 -7.30 29.73 -56.51
C ALA A 817 -7.31 28.72 -57.67
N SER A 818 -8.45 28.53 -58.34
CA SER A 818 -8.49 27.99 -59.71
C SER A 818 -9.83 28.27 -60.41
N PHE A 819 -10.06 29.51 -60.83
CA PHE A 819 -11.03 29.81 -61.89
C PHE A 819 -10.44 30.91 -62.78
N GLU A 820 -9.35 30.56 -63.46
CA GLU A 820 -8.98 31.16 -64.73
C GLU A 820 -8.60 30.02 -65.68
N ASP A 821 -9.07 30.19 -66.91
CA ASP A 821 -8.66 29.51 -68.15
C ASP A 821 -9.52 28.39 -68.78
N ILE A 822 -10.27 28.86 -69.79
CA ILE A 822 -10.39 28.35 -71.18
C ILE A 822 -11.61 27.46 -71.50
N GLU A 823 -12.55 28.04 -72.26
CA GLU A 823 -12.79 27.60 -73.66
C GLU A 823 -13.55 28.68 -74.45
N SER A 824 -12.90 29.23 -75.47
CA SER A 824 -13.52 29.99 -76.58
C SER A 824 -13.92 29.04 -77.72
N PRO A 825 -14.96 29.36 -78.52
CA PRO A 825 -15.57 28.43 -79.46
C PRO A 825 -14.83 28.37 -80.80
N PRO A 826 -15.06 27.31 -81.59
CA PRO A 826 -15.54 27.54 -82.96
C PRO A 826 -16.61 26.55 -83.45
N GLU A 827 -17.51 27.12 -84.28
CA GLU A 827 -18.49 26.54 -85.24
C GLU A 827 -19.38 25.35 -84.86
#